data_AF-A0A3M1AV50-F1
#
_entry.id   AF-A0A3M1AV50-F1
#
_cell.length_a   1.000
_cell.length_b   1.000
_cell.length_c   1.000
_cell.angle_alpha   90.00
_cell.angle_beta   90.00
_cell.angle_gamma   90.00
#
_symmetry.space_group_name_H-M   'P 1'
#
loop_
_entity.id
_entity.type
_entity.pdbx_description
1 polymer ?
#
loop_
_entity_poly.entity_id
_entity_poly.type
_entity_poly.pdbx_seq_one_letter_code
_entity_poly.pdbx_strand_id
1 'polypeptide(L)'
;PRKSWFIRTTAFKEEMLANNRAIRWYPAHIQTGRFGNFLETNVDWALSRERFWGTPLPIWVCEETGYREAIGSYAELLAKPDVAGLEMWEAAKAKHPDLSEHLKVHKPYIDAITYASPKAPGKRMRRVSEVIDCWFDSGAMPFAQWGWPHQGEEDFRDQFPADFISEAIDQTRGWFYSLLAISTLLFSERGAGASPYARPYPHPYKNCIVLGHVLGEDGQKMSKSRGNVCDPWDVFEHQGADALRWYFLSAAPPWNPRPFSERLVAEVVQKFLGTFKNTYAFFVLYANIDGFDPARDRCDGPPTTLPPHLARLDRWLLSEFHRLIRTVRQEMEDFDATRATRAIEAFMEDLSNWWLRRSRNRFWRGELTVEKRWAYTLLYDVLEGLVRLCAPFIPFLTEDIYQNLVRSVYPDAPESVHLATYPEYEADRIDDLLARRMTLLRHFVGLGRSARNTSKIKNRQPLARLVVGGEEEEDFSELLPLLQEELNVKRVTTGGKREAFLSYAIKPNFKALGASAYGRHIPRIKEALAHLQDPMACARRLQEGEPLSIEIDGETIPLSAELVEIVPHPKPGWVVAEEGDRFVALDTKITEELRLEGYAAELINKIQFMRKNANFEVTDRIRLYYSENETLERVFAAHGAHIAGETLAVATRKGIPNGQEGVVVKTWKVNDLTVTLGVERVG
;
A
#
# COMPACT_ATOMS: atom_id res chain seq x y z
N PRO A 1 55.39 -14.29 -6.52
CA PRO A 1 54.41 -14.28 -5.41
C PRO A 1 54.78 -13.22 -4.36
N ARG A 2 53.84 -12.36 -3.97
CA ARG A 2 54.03 -11.41 -2.85
C ARG A 2 53.74 -12.09 -1.52
N LYS A 3 54.38 -11.66 -0.43
CA LYS A 3 54.07 -12.11 0.93
C LYS A 3 52.78 -11.44 1.39
N SER A 4 51.89 -12.18 2.07
CA SER A 4 50.64 -11.65 2.61
C SER A 4 50.20 -12.49 3.81
N TRP A 5 49.40 -11.89 4.70
CA TRP A 5 48.79 -12.54 5.85
C TRP A 5 47.37 -12.98 5.52
N PHE A 6 47.04 -14.22 5.87
CA PHE A 6 45.73 -14.82 5.60
C PHE A 6 45.08 -15.27 6.90
N ILE A 7 43.75 -15.16 6.96
CA ILE A 7 42.93 -15.89 7.94
C ILE A 7 42.49 -17.19 7.27
N ARG A 8 42.73 -18.32 7.94
CA ARG A 8 42.38 -19.66 7.45
C ARG A 8 40.88 -19.95 7.59
N THR A 9 40.04 -19.18 6.90
CA THR A 9 38.56 -19.28 6.94
C THR A 9 38.05 -20.60 6.35
N THR A 10 38.82 -21.24 5.46
CA THR A 10 38.47 -22.57 4.90
C THR A 10 38.29 -23.65 5.96
N ALA A 11 39.00 -23.54 7.10
CA ALA A 11 38.87 -24.48 8.21
C ALA A 11 37.52 -24.41 8.94
N PHE A 12 36.76 -23.31 8.76
CA PHE A 12 35.48 -23.04 9.42
C PHE A 12 34.29 -23.05 8.44
N LYS A 13 34.50 -23.55 7.21
CA LYS A 13 33.49 -23.50 6.13
C LYS A 13 32.16 -24.15 6.53
N GLU A 14 32.21 -25.36 7.10
CA GLU A 14 31.00 -26.10 7.49
C GLU A 14 30.24 -25.40 8.63
N GLU A 15 30.95 -24.75 9.55
CA GLU A 15 30.35 -23.98 10.65
C GLU A 15 29.70 -22.69 10.12
N MET A 16 30.35 -21.99 9.18
CA MET A 16 29.74 -20.84 8.51
C MET A 16 28.48 -21.24 7.74
N LEU A 17 28.48 -22.40 7.07
CA LEU A 17 27.31 -22.93 6.38
C LEU A 17 26.19 -23.31 7.36
N ALA A 18 26.52 -23.90 8.50
CA ALA A 18 25.54 -24.21 9.55
C ALA A 18 24.93 -22.94 10.15
N ASN A 19 25.76 -21.95 10.48
CA ASN A 19 25.32 -20.65 10.99
C ASN A 19 24.43 -19.91 9.98
N ASN A 20 24.79 -19.95 8.68
CA ASN A 20 23.96 -19.37 7.62
C ASN A 20 22.56 -20.00 7.54
N ARG A 21 22.42 -21.32 7.76
CA ARG A 21 21.12 -22.00 7.76
C ARG A 21 20.21 -21.58 8.92
N ALA A 22 20.79 -21.10 10.03
CA ALA A 22 20.05 -20.62 11.18
C ALA A 22 19.51 -19.18 11.01
N ILE A 23 20.02 -18.43 10.02
CA ILE A 23 19.60 -17.05 9.74
C ILE A 23 18.35 -17.05 8.85
N ARG A 24 17.36 -16.22 9.17
CA ARG A 24 16.18 -15.98 8.31
C ARG A 24 16.52 -14.92 7.25
N TRP A 25 16.58 -15.34 5.99
CA TRP A 25 16.92 -14.46 4.86
C TRP A 25 15.67 -13.98 4.12
N TYR A 26 15.68 -12.70 3.73
CA TYR A 26 14.64 -12.07 2.93
C TYR A 26 15.30 -11.47 1.68
N PRO A 27 15.16 -12.08 0.49
CA PRO A 27 14.34 -13.26 0.20
C PRO A 27 15.04 -14.58 0.56
N ALA A 28 14.24 -15.61 0.86
CA ALA A 28 14.74 -16.89 1.38
C ALA A 28 15.79 -17.58 0.48
N HIS A 29 15.68 -17.39 -0.85
CA HIS A 29 16.61 -18.01 -1.80
C HIS A 29 18.06 -17.48 -1.71
N ILE A 30 18.33 -16.38 -0.99
CA ILE A 30 19.71 -15.92 -0.77
C ILE A 30 20.49 -16.90 0.11
N GLN A 31 19.83 -17.51 1.09
CA GLN A 31 20.44 -18.42 2.07
C GLN A 31 21.17 -19.57 1.38
N THR A 32 20.49 -20.27 0.47
CA THR A 32 21.03 -21.42 -0.28
C THR A 32 21.59 -21.03 -1.65
N GLY A 33 21.18 -19.86 -2.19
CA GLY A 33 21.65 -19.34 -3.47
C GLY A 33 22.92 -18.51 -3.34
N ARG A 34 22.82 -17.20 -3.60
CA ARG A 34 24.00 -16.31 -3.76
C ARG A 34 24.97 -16.37 -2.58
N PHE A 35 24.48 -16.42 -1.35
CA PHE A 35 25.32 -16.43 -0.16
C PHE A 35 25.79 -17.85 0.20
N GLY A 36 24.89 -18.84 0.19
CA GLY A 36 25.24 -20.25 0.40
C GLY A 36 26.31 -20.76 -0.55
N ASN A 37 26.13 -20.58 -1.87
CA ASN A 37 27.09 -20.98 -2.90
C ASN A 37 28.46 -20.27 -2.73
N PHE A 38 28.45 -19.03 -2.24
CA PHE A 38 29.69 -18.30 -1.97
C PHE A 38 30.45 -18.92 -0.78
N LEU A 39 29.74 -19.30 0.29
CA LEU A 39 30.34 -20.00 1.43
C LEU A 39 30.87 -21.39 1.05
N GLU A 40 30.19 -22.14 0.19
CA GLU A 40 30.65 -23.47 -0.26
C GLU A 40 31.99 -23.44 -0.99
N THR A 41 32.25 -22.34 -1.70
CA THR A 41 33.48 -22.08 -2.47
C THR A 41 34.45 -21.15 -1.74
N ASN A 42 34.28 -20.97 -0.43
CA ASN A 42 35.08 -20.07 0.39
C ASN A 42 36.58 -20.36 0.27
N VAL A 43 37.37 -19.29 0.18
CA VAL A 43 38.84 -19.32 0.15
C VAL A 43 39.38 -18.58 1.36
N ASP A 44 40.62 -18.89 1.74
CA ASP A 44 41.27 -18.20 2.86
C ASP A 44 41.33 -16.70 2.61
N TRP A 45 40.94 -15.93 3.63
CA TRP A 45 40.79 -14.50 3.51
C TRP A 45 42.16 -13.82 3.58
N ALA A 46 42.58 -13.24 2.46
CA ALA A 46 43.75 -12.36 2.40
C ALA A 46 43.49 -11.09 3.24
N LEU A 47 44.10 -11.01 4.41
CA LEU A 47 43.84 -9.98 5.43
C LEU A 47 44.72 -8.75 5.24
N SER A 48 46.01 -8.93 4.97
CA SER A 48 46.95 -7.80 4.97
C SER A 48 46.78 -6.89 3.76
N ARG A 49 47.02 -5.59 3.96
CA ARG A 49 47.01 -4.55 2.93
C ARG A 49 48.25 -3.66 3.06
N GLU A 50 48.94 -3.42 1.95
CA GLU A 50 50.05 -2.46 1.85
C GLU A 50 49.48 -1.04 1.66
N ARG A 51 48.92 -0.46 2.73
CA ARG A 51 48.30 0.88 2.74
C ARG A 51 48.72 1.67 3.98
N PHE A 52 48.42 2.97 3.98
CA PHE A 52 48.76 3.88 5.07
C PHE A 52 47.65 4.02 6.11
N TRP A 53 46.38 4.05 5.67
CA TRP A 53 45.22 4.20 6.54
C TRP A 53 44.44 2.88 6.67
N GLY A 54 44.17 2.49 7.91
CA GLY A 54 43.51 1.25 8.29
C GLY A 54 44.01 0.75 9.64
N THR A 55 43.34 -0.25 10.21
CA THR A 55 43.74 -0.88 11.47
C THR A 55 45.11 -1.56 11.30
N PRO A 56 46.15 -1.18 12.06
CA PRO A 56 47.47 -1.80 11.92
C PRO A 56 47.44 -3.28 12.30
N LEU A 57 48.05 -4.14 11.47
CA LEU A 57 48.16 -5.57 11.80
C LEU A 57 49.08 -5.75 13.03
N PRO A 58 48.61 -6.31 14.15
CA PRO A 58 49.30 -6.22 15.43
C PRO A 58 50.35 -7.32 15.60
N ILE A 59 51.16 -7.56 14.57
CA ILE A 59 52.20 -8.60 14.58
C ILE A 59 53.56 -7.95 14.59
N TRP A 60 54.38 -8.32 15.58
CA TRP A 60 55.77 -7.93 15.69
C TRP A 60 56.68 -9.10 15.33
N VAL A 61 57.79 -8.82 14.66
CA VAL A 61 58.74 -9.80 14.13
C VAL A 61 60.15 -9.43 14.54
N CYS A 62 60.94 -10.41 14.97
CA CYS A 62 62.40 -10.28 15.10
C CYS A 62 63.02 -10.58 13.73
N GLU A 63 63.69 -9.59 13.13
CA GLU A 63 64.27 -9.73 11.79
C GLU A 63 65.38 -10.79 11.73
N GLU A 64 66.10 -11.01 12.84
CA GLU A 64 67.21 -11.97 12.91
C GLU A 64 66.75 -13.42 13.03
N THR A 65 65.67 -13.70 13.77
CA THR A 65 65.22 -15.07 14.04
C THR A 65 63.96 -15.46 13.26
N GLY A 66 63.23 -14.47 12.73
CA GLY A 66 61.92 -14.67 12.12
C GLY A 66 60.80 -14.99 13.11
N TYR A 67 61.09 -14.99 14.43
CA TYR A 67 60.07 -15.15 15.47
C TYR A 67 59.01 -14.05 15.38
N ARG A 68 57.75 -14.41 15.55
CA ARG A 68 56.59 -13.52 15.39
C ARG A 68 55.65 -13.66 16.57
N GLU A 69 55.08 -12.56 17.03
CA GLU A 69 54.02 -12.57 18.02
C GLU A 69 52.95 -11.52 17.71
N ALA A 70 51.70 -11.86 18.04
CA ALA A 70 50.57 -10.94 17.97
C ALA A 70 50.34 -10.29 19.33
N ILE A 71 50.07 -8.99 19.34
CA ILE A 71 49.84 -8.19 20.55
C ILE A 71 48.35 -7.87 20.66
N GLY A 72 47.71 -8.27 21.76
CA GLY A 72 46.27 -8.21 21.95
C GLY A 72 45.75 -6.88 22.47
N SER A 73 46.59 -6.05 23.10
CA SER A 73 46.19 -4.71 23.57
C SER A 73 47.35 -3.73 23.63
N TYR A 74 47.04 -2.43 23.67
CA TYR A 74 48.07 -1.41 23.86
C TYR A 74 48.76 -1.51 25.23
N ALA A 75 48.02 -1.91 26.27
CA ALA A 75 48.60 -2.17 27.59
C ALA A 75 49.61 -3.34 27.55
N GLU A 76 49.29 -4.42 26.82
CA GLU A 76 50.24 -5.52 26.60
C GLU A 76 51.49 -5.06 25.85
N LEU A 77 51.34 -4.19 24.85
CA LEU A 77 52.47 -3.63 24.10
C LEU A 77 53.41 -2.83 25.02
N LEU A 78 52.85 -1.97 25.88
CA LEU A 78 53.62 -1.15 26.82
C LEU A 78 54.29 -1.97 27.93
N ALA A 79 53.74 -3.15 28.26
CA ALA A 79 54.31 -4.05 29.25
C ALA A 79 55.49 -4.89 28.72
N LYS A 80 55.83 -4.81 27.43
CA LYS A 80 56.97 -5.54 26.86
C LYS A 80 58.31 -5.01 27.40
N PRO A 81 59.36 -5.85 27.47
CA PRO A 81 60.67 -5.43 27.96
C PRO A 81 61.35 -4.44 27.00
N ASP A 82 61.97 -3.39 27.55
CA ASP A 82 62.73 -2.37 26.81
C ASP A 82 61.96 -1.72 25.65
N VAL A 83 60.68 -1.37 25.88
CA VAL A 83 59.83 -0.63 24.92
C VAL A 83 60.45 0.74 24.58
N ALA A 84 60.49 1.08 23.30
CA ALA A 84 60.95 2.37 22.78
C ALA A 84 60.14 2.79 21.55
N GLY A 85 60.19 4.06 21.15
CA GLY A 85 59.47 4.61 19.98
C GLY A 85 58.21 5.41 20.32
N LEU A 86 57.89 5.56 21.61
CA LEU A 86 56.74 6.32 22.10
C LEU A 86 56.91 7.83 21.86
N GLU A 87 58.16 8.31 21.84
CA GLU A 87 58.53 9.70 21.65
C GLU A 87 58.00 10.31 20.36
N MET A 88 57.76 9.49 19.33
CA MET A 88 57.20 9.95 18.06
C MET A 88 55.75 10.45 18.23
N TRP A 89 54.93 9.76 19.02
CA TRP A 89 53.58 10.19 19.35
C TRP A 89 53.61 11.42 20.26
N GLU A 90 54.41 11.38 21.32
CA GLU A 90 54.51 12.49 22.29
C GLU A 90 54.94 13.79 21.61
N ALA A 91 55.92 13.73 20.70
CA ALA A 91 56.35 14.90 19.92
C ALA A 91 55.24 15.42 19.00
N ALA A 92 54.46 14.53 18.36
CA ALA A 92 53.35 14.94 17.51
C ALA A 92 52.20 15.55 18.30
N LYS A 93 51.84 14.97 19.44
CA LYS A 93 50.80 15.45 20.36
C LYS A 93 51.20 16.78 21.03
N ALA A 94 52.47 16.96 21.38
CA ALA A 94 53.00 18.23 21.87
C ALA A 94 52.91 19.35 20.82
N LYS A 95 53.17 19.01 19.54
CA LYS A 95 53.08 19.97 18.43
C LYS A 95 51.63 20.27 18.02
N HIS A 96 50.74 19.29 18.13
CA HIS A 96 49.33 19.37 17.78
C HIS A 96 48.46 18.81 18.91
N PRO A 97 48.18 19.60 19.96
CA PRO A 97 47.45 19.13 21.15
C PRO A 97 46.02 18.64 20.87
N ASP A 98 45.44 19.08 19.76
CA ASP A 98 44.10 18.74 19.26
C ASP A 98 44.02 17.35 18.59
N LEU A 99 45.17 16.71 18.30
CA LEU A 99 45.17 15.35 17.72
C LEU A 99 44.38 14.37 18.60
N SER A 100 43.49 13.60 18.00
CA SER A 100 42.74 12.60 18.75
C SER A 100 43.66 11.52 19.34
N GLU A 101 43.46 11.18 20.61
CA GLU A 101 44.31 10.25 21.36
C GLU A 101 44.38 8.85 20.74
N HIS A 102 43.34 8.43 20.01
CA HIS A 102 43.34 7.12 19.33
C HIS A 102 44.43 7.01 18.27
N LEU A 103 44.89 8.12 17.68
CA LEU A 103 45.89 8.09 16.61
C LEU A 103 47.21 7.47 17.06
N LYS A 104 47.53 7.43 18.36
CA LYS A 104 48.77 6.80 18.87
C LYS A 104 48.90 5.32 18.50
N VAL A 105 47.77 4.62 18.28
CA VAL A 105 47.75 3.22 17.83
C VAL A 105 47.67 3.07 16.31
N HIS A 106 47.74 4.16 15.55
CA HIS A 106 47.76 4.16 14.08
C HIS A 106 49.15 4.45 13.53
N LYS A 107 49.30 4.17 12.22
CA LYS A 107 50.45 4.67 11.46
C LYS A 107 50.47 6.21 11.44
N PRO A 108 51.64 6.84 11.51
CA PRO A 108 52.97 6.22 11.58
C PRO A 108 53.42 5.84 13.00
N TYR A 109 52.72 6.29 14.05
CA TYR A 109 53.20 6.22 15.44
C TYR A 109 53.41 4.79 15.95
N ILE A 110 52.45 3.89 15.68
CA ILE A 110 52.53 2.49 16.11
C ILE A 110 53.72 1.73 15.48
N ASP A 111 54.20 2.17 14.31
CA ASP A 111 55.33 1.55 13.61
C ASP A 111 56.68 1.88 14.26
N ALA A 112 56.74 2.99 15.00
CA ALA A 112 57.94 3.37 15.75
C ALA A 112 58.16 2.46 16.97
N ILE A 113 57.09 1.86 17.51
CA ILE A 113 57.14 1.10 18.76
C ILE A 113 57.87 -0.24 18.54
N THR A 114 58.94 -0.44 19.31
CA THR A 114 59.75 -1.66 19.32
C THR A 114 60.04 -2.09 20.75
N TYR A 115 60.40 -3.36 20.97
CA TYR A 115 60.77 -3.89 22.29
C TYR A 115 61.83 -5.01 22.16
N ALA A 116 62.44 -5.45 23.26
CA ALA A 116 63.47 -6.49 23.24
C ALA A 116 62.93 -7.85 22.77
N SER A 117 63.68 -8.54 21.90
CA SER A 117 63.29 -9.84 21.36
C SER A 117 63.45 -10.94 22.41
N PRO A 118 62.39 -11.73 22.69
CA PRO A 118 62.48 -12.85 23.64
C PRO A 118 63.27 -14.05 23.09
N LYS A 119 63.62 -14.05 21.79
CA LYS A 119 64.31 -15.14 21.11
C LYS A 119 65.72 -14.78 20.63
N ALA A 120 66.14 -13.51 20.78
CA ALA A 120 67.47 -13.06 20.38
C ALA A 120 67.97 -11.92 21.29
N PRO A 121 68.92 -12.20 22.21
CA PRO A 121 69.49 -11.19 23.10
C PRO A 121 70.05 -9.97 22.33
N GLY A 122 69.73 -8.77 22.83
CA GLY A 122 70.16 -7.51 22.21
C GLY A 122 69.47 -7.15 20.89
N LYS A 123 68.56 -7.99 20.38
CA LYS A 123 67.76 -7.71 19.19
C LYS A 123 66.38 -7.21 19.55
N ARG A 124 65.69 -6.59 18.58
CA ARG A 124 64.39 -5.94 18.79
C ARG A 124 63.29 -6.55 17.93
N MET A 125 62.08 -6.46 18.42
CA MET A 125 60.85 -6.80 17.71
C MET A 125 60.32 -5.55 17.01
N ARG A 126 59.96 -5.65 15.72
CA ARG A 126 59.36 -4.57 14.93
C ARG A 126 58.02 -5.00 14.37
N ARG A 127 57.03 -4.10 14.36
CA ARG A 127 55.73 -4.38 13.74
C ARG A 127 55.91 -4.63 12.24
N VAL A 128 55.15 -5.57 11.70
CA VAL A 128 54.99 -5.70 10.25
C VAL A 128 54.36 -4.42 9.67
N SER A 129 54.63 -4.07 8.41
CA SER A 129 54.23 -2.77 7.88
C SER A 129 52.76 -2.71 7.46
N GLU A 130 52.10 -3.84 7.30
CA GLU A 130 50.76 -3.92 6.74
C GLU A 130 49.66 -3.40 7.70
N VAL A 131 48.57 -2.91 7.10
CA VAL A 131 47.28 -2.70 7.78
C VAL A 131 46.32 -3.83 7.41
N ILE A 132 45.17 -3.87 8.06
CA ILE A 132 44.14 -4.89 7.90
C ILE A 132 43.12 -4.45 6.82
N ASP A 133 42.48 -5.43 6.17
CA ASP A 133 41.35 -5.25 5.26
C ASP A 133 40.16 -4.55 5.92
N CYS A 134 39.55 -3.55 5.27
CA CYS A 134 38.44 -2.79 5.85
C CYS A 134 37.16 -3.61 6.07
N TRP A 135 37.01 -4.75 5.38
CA TRP A 135 35.94 -5.70 5.66
C TRP A 135 36.10 -6.38 7.02
N PHE A 136 37.33 -6.49 7.54
CA PHE A 136 37.56 -6.95 8.90
C PHE A 136 37.08 -5.92 9.91
N ASP A 137 37.38 -4.63 9.70
CA ASP A 137 36.91 -3.55 10.58
C ASP A 137 35.37 -3.52 10.65
N SER A 138 34.70 -3.53 9.49
CA SER A 138 33.23 -3.51 9.43
C SER A 138 32.59 -4.80 9.92
N GLY A 139 33.18 -5.97 9.64
CA GLY A 139 32.73 -7.25 10.18
C GLY A 139 32.96 -7.37 11.69
N ALA A 140 33.86 -6.55 12.23
CA ALA A 140 34.16 -6.49 13.65
C ALA A 140 33.19 -5.63 14.48
N MET A 141 32.33 -4.86 13.80
CA MET A 141 31.40 -3.94 14.41
C MET A 141 30.57 -4.53 15.58
N PRO A 142 30.02 -5.77 15.51
CA PRO A 142 29.16 -6.29 16.58
C PRO A 142 29.79 -6.32 17.96
N PHE A 143 31.12 -6.45 18.03
CA PHE A 143 31.88 -6.53 19.27
C PHE A 143 32.75 -5.29 19.50
N ALA A 144 33.37 -4.76 18.45
CA ALA A 144 34.28 -3.62 18.55
C ALA A 144 33.57 -2.33 18.97
N GLN A 145 32.29 -2.15 18.63
CA GLN A 145 31.51 -0.97 19.03
C GLN A 145 31.38 -0.83 20.55
N TRP A 146 31.42 -1.96 21.28
CA TRP A 146 31.35 -2.02 22.73
C TRP A 146 32.73 -2.00 23.40
N GLY A 147 33.80 -2.17 22.61
CA GLY A 147 35.18 -2.38 23.09
C GLY A 147 35.42 -3.77 23.69
N TRP A 148 34.58 -4.75 23.34
CA TRP A 148 34.72 -6.15 23.76
C TRP A 148 36.03 -6.77 23.21
N PRO A 149 36.74 -7.62 23.99
CA PRO A 149 36.41 -8.15 25.31
C PRO A 149 36.95 -7.32 26.49
N HIS A 150 37.54 -6.15 26.26
CA HIS A 150 38.18 -5.37 27.32
C HIS A 150 37.19 -4.51 28.11
N GLN A 151 36.08 -4.14 27.51
CA GLN A 151 35.00 -3.34 28.08
C GLN A 151 33.66 -3.68 27.39
N GLY A 152 32.53 -3.24 27.97
CA GLY A 152 31.22 -3.35 27.34
C GLY A 152 30.65 -4.78 27.21
N GLU A 153 31.05 -5.71 28.09
CA GLU A 153 30.58 -7.11 28.06
C GLU A 153 29.05 -7.23 28.21
N GLU A 154 28.44 -6.43 29.09
CA GLU A 154 26.99 -6.45 29.32
C GLU A 154 26.22 -5.96 28.09
N ASP A 155 26.59 -4.81 27.53
CA ASP A 155 25.98 -4.27 26.31
C ASP A 155 26.14 -5.24 25.13
N PHE A 156 27.35 -5.80 24.95
CA PHE A 156 27.59 -6.82 23.94
C PHE A 156 26.68 -8.04 24.16
N ARG A 157 26.57 -8.51 25.40
CA ARG A 157 25.76 -9.69 25.71
C ARG A 157 24.29 -9.47 25.38
N ASP A 158 23.76 -8.30 25.70
CA ASP A 158 22.34 -8.01 25.59
C ASP A 158 21.94 -7.65 24.15
N GLN A 159 22.87 -7.13 23.34
CA GLN A 159 22.62 -6.71 21.95
C GLN A 159 23.03 -7.76 20.89
N PHE A 160 23.79 -8.79 21.28
CA PHE A 160 24.26 -9.83 20.35
C PHE A 160 23.54 -11.17 20.55
N PRO A 161 23.00 -11.79 19.48
CA PRO A 161 23.04 -11.36 18.08
C PRO A 161 21.97 -10.31 17.75
N ALA A 162 22.23 -9.48 16.74
CA ALA A 162 21.27 -8.48 16.26
C ALA A 162 19.98 -9.13 15.76
N ASP A 163 18.82 -8.53 16.05
CA ASP A 163 17.54 -9.07 15.57
C ASP A 163 17.39 -8.97 14.06
N PHE A 164 17.90 -7.89 13.46
CA PHE A 164 17.72 -7.62 12.04
C PHE A 164 18.83 -6.74 11.46
N ILE A 165 19.22 -7.00 10.20
CA ILE A 165 20.05 -6.11 9.37
C ILE A 165 19.46 -5.98 7.95
N SER A 166 19.71 -4.84 7.29
CA SER A 166 19.25 -4.56 5.93
C SER A 166 20.31 -3.89 5.09
N GLU A 167 20.76 -4.53 4.01
CA GLU A 167 21.65 -3.89 3.03
C GLU A 167 21.42 -4.45 1.62
N ALA A 168 22.01 -3.81 0.62
CA ALA A 168 21.91 -4.24 -0.77
C ALA A 168 22.55 -5.62 -1.03
N ILE A 169 22.09 -6.28 -2.09
CA ILE A 169 22.54 -7.62 -2.53
C ILE A 169 24.06 -7.78 -2.67
N ASP A 170 24.80 -6.70 -2.90
CA ASP A 170 26.26 -6.74 -3.02
C ASP A 170 26.95 -7.06 -1.68
N GLN A 171 26.30 -6.82 -0.53
CA GLN A 171 26.84 -7.16 0.79
C GLN A 171 26.92 -8.66 1.06
N THR A 172 26.32 -9.51 0.22
CA THR A 172 26.53 -10.97 0.24
C THR A 172 28.00 -11.37 0.06
N ARG A 173 28.85 -10.48 -0.47
CA ARG A 173 30.30 -10.68 -0.59
C ARG A 173 31.13 -9.67 0.22
N GLY A 174 30.46 -8.84 1.01
CA GLY A 174 31.06 -7.79 1.81
C GLY A 174 30.68 -7.99 3.27
N TRP A 175 29.88 -7.06 3.80
CA TRP A 175 29.59 -6.97 5.22
C TRP A 175 28.88 -8.20 5.79
N PHE A 176 27.90 -8.78 5.08
CA PHE A 176 27.18 -9.97 5.56
C PHE A 176 28.14 -11.15 5.79
N TYR A 177 29.09 -11.32 4.87
CA TYR A 177 30.12 -12.35 4.96
C TYR A 177 31.10 -12.07 6.10
N SER A 178 31.64 -10.85 6.20
CA SER A 178 32.65 -10.55 7.22
C SER A 178 32.09 -10.64 8.64
N LEU A 179 30.85 -10.17 8.86
CA LEU A 179 30.12 -10.38 10.11
C LEU A 179 30.03 -11.87 10.46
N LEU A 180 29.55 -12.70 9.52
CA LEU A 180 29.33 -14.14 9.75
C LEU A 180 30.64 -14.86 9.99
N ALA A 181 31.65 -14.59 9.16
CA ALA A 181 32.96 -15.23 9.25
C ALA A 181 33.60 -14.91 10.59
N ILE A 182 33.72 -13.64 10.96
CA ILE A 182 34.40 -13.27 12.20
C ILE A 182 33.66 -13.81 13.42
N SER A 183 32.33 -13.71 13.46
CA SER A 183 31.53 -14.29 14.54
C SER A 183 31.73 -15.80 14.65
N THR A 184 31.70 -16.52 13.52
CA THR A 184 31.96 -17.97 13.51
C THR A 184 33.36 -18.30 14.04
N LEU A 185 34.38 -17.56 13.61
CA LEU A 185 35.76 -17.81 14.03
C LEU A 185 35.98 -17.54 15.53
N LEU A 186 35.36 -16.50 16.09
CA LEU A 186 35.51 -16.12 17.50
C LEU A 186 34.77 -17.06 18.46
N PHE A 187 33.62 -17.60 18.04
CA PHE A 187 32.75 -18.40 18.91
C PHE A 187 32.75 -19.91 18.58
N SER A 188 33.55 -20.34 17.60
CA SER A 188 33.77 -21.75 17.33
C SER A 188 34.56 -22.43 18.45
N GLU A 189 34.18 -23.66 18.78
CA GLU A 189 34.95 -24.54 19.66
C GLU A 189 36.37 -24.84 19.11
N ARG A 190 36.57 -24.69 17.80
CA ARG A 190 37.86 -24.87 17.12
C ARG A 190 38.69 -23.57 17.03
N GLY A 191 38.13 -22.44 17.46
CA GLY A 191 38.81 -21.15 17.50
C GLY A 191 40.09 -21.17 18.35
N ALA A 192 41.02 -20.27 18.06
CA ALA A 192 42.29 -20.17 18.79
C ALA A 192 42.03 -19.73 20.24
N GLY A 193 42.20 -20.66 21.19
CA GLY A 193 41.72 -20.49 22.56
C GLY A 193 40.20 -20.58 22.55
N ALA A 194 39.63 -21.72 22.95
CA ALA A 194 38.19 -21.85 23.15
C ALA A 194 37.75 -20.61 23.92
N SER A 195 36.94 -19.74 23.29
CA SER A 195 36.43 -18.57 23.96
C SER A 195 35.77 -19.07 25.24
N PRO A 196 36.08 -18.52 26.43
CA PRO A 196 35.32 -18.87 27.64
C PRO A 196 33.82 -18.56 27.45
N TYR A 197 33.48 -17.82 26.39
CA TYR A 197 32.14 -17.49 25.92
C TYR A 197 31.67 -18.40 24.78
N ALA A 198 31.82 -19.72 24.90
CA ALA A 198 31.08 -20.65 24.04
C ALA A 198 29.56 -20.40 24.25
N ARG A 199 28.94 -19.72 23.28
CA ARG A 199 27.50 -19.35 23.32
C ARG A 199 26.71 -20.20 22.33
N PRO A 200 25.42 -20.48 22.61
CA PRO A 200 24.55 -21.22 21.71
C PRO A 200 24.25 -20.53 20.36
N TYR A 201 24.76 -19.31 20.10
CA TYR A 201 24.42 -18.51 18.92
C TYR A 201 25.69 -17.89 18.27
N PRO A 202 26.36 -18.59 17.32
CA PRO A 202 27.55 -18.09 16.64
C PRO A 202 27.24 -17.33 15.34
N HIS A 203 25.97 -17.03 15.03
CA HIS A 203 25.59 -16.19 13.90
C HIS A 203 25.30 -14.75 14.36
N PRO A 204 25.80 -13.73 13.64
CA PRO A 204 25.81 -12.35 14.11
C PRO A 204 24.46 -11.61 14.03
N TYR A 205 23.49 -12.17 13.32
CA TYR A 205 22.15 -11.59 13.16
C TYR A 205 21.10 -12.71 13.01
N LYS A 206 19.84 -12.44 13.39
CA LYS A 206 18.71 -13.38 13.28
C LYS A 206 18.00 -13.26 11.93
N ASN A 207 17.75 -12.04 11.47
CA ASN A 207 17.07 -11.74 10.21
C ASN A 207 17.96 -10.88 9.29
N CYS A 208 17.97 -11.15 7.98
CA CYS A 208 18.73 -10.39 6.99
C CYS A 208 17.87 -10.05 5.78
N ILE A 209 17.50 -8.77 5.61
CA ILE A 209 16.87 -8.27 4.39
C ILE A 209 17.94 -7.84 3.40
N VAL A 210 17.79 -8.35 2.17
CA VAL A 210 18.72 -8.14 1.07
C VAL A 210 18.02 -7.32 0.00
N LEU A 211 18.36 -6.03 -0.07
CA LEU A 211 17.70 -5.09 -0.96
C LEU A 211 18.12 -5.29 -2.42
N GLY A 212 17.16 -5.11 -3.32
CA GLY A 212 17.40 -4.96 -4.75
C GLY A 212 17.99 -3.59 -5.09
N HIS A 213 18.56 -3.43 -6.28
CA HIS A 213 19.09 -2.15 -6.71
C HIS A 213 17.98 -1.18 -7.15
N VAL A 214 18.19 0.11 -6.87
CA VAL A 214 17.37 1.18 -7.46
C VAL A 214 17.88 1.46 -8.88
N LEU A 215 16.95 1.46 -9.83
CA LEU A 215 17.18 1.65 -11.26
C LEU A 215 16.63 3.02 -11.68
N GLY A 216 17.12 3.55 -12.80
CA GLY A 216 16.49 4.71 -13.43
C GLY A 216 15.07 4.38 -13.92
N GLU A 217 14.31 5.40 -14.31
CA GLU A 217 12.94 5.23 -14.83
C GLU A 217 12.87 4.27 -16.03
N ASP A 218 13.95 4.21 -16.81
CA ASP A 218 14.12 3.32 -17.96
C ASP A 218 14.43 1.86 -17.60
N GLY A 219 14.46 1.52 -16.31
CA GLY A 219 14.79 0.18 -15.80
C GLY A 219 16.27 -0.15 -15.91
N GLN A 220 17.14 0.81 -16.22
CA GLN A 220 18.58 0.59 -16.32
C GLN A 220 19.32 1.10 -15.07
N LYS A 221 20.54 0.58 -14.85
CA LYS A 221 21.37 1.07 -13.75
C LYS A 221 21.62 2.58 -13.89
N MET A 222 21.42 3.32 -12.80
CA MET A 222 21.68 4.76 -12.75
C MET A 222 23.16 5.06 -12.96
N SER A 223 23.46 6.04 -13.81
CA SER A 223 24.83 6.54 -13.98
C SER A 223 24.84 7.99 -14.46
N LYS A 224 25.80 8.78 -13.97
CA LYS A 224 25.96 10.18 -14.36
C LYS A 224 26.12 10.36 -15.88
N SER A 225 26.84 9.43 -16.54
CA SER A 225 27.06 9.48 -17.99
C SER A 225 25.80 9.23 -18.83
N ARG A 226 24.77 8.59 -18.25
CA ARG A 226 23.48 8.34 -18.92
C ARG A 226 22.43 9.41 -18.64
N GLY A 227 22.70 10.33 -17.72
CA GLY A 227 21.74 11.37 -17.32
C GLY A 227 20.45 10.82 -16.68
N ASN A 228 20.41 9.54 -16.31
CA ASN A 228 19.23 8.87 -15.73
C ASN A 228 19.28 8.80 -14.19
N VAL A 229 20.07 9.67 -13.56
CA VAL A 229 20.18 9.77 -12.10
C VAL A 229 19.06 10.67 -11.60
N CYS A 230 18.30 10.20 -10.61
CA CYS A 230 17.37 11.03 -9.85
C CYS A 230 18.05 11.38 -8.51
N ASP A 231 18.18 12.67 -8.22
CA ASP A 231 18.70 13.12 -6.93
C ASP A 231 17.62 12.91 -5.85
N PRO A 232 17.90 12.19 -4.75
CA PRO A 232 16.96 12.05 -3.65
C PRO A 232 16.47 13.40 -3.09
N TRP A 233 17.28 14.46 -3.13
CA TRP A 233 16.92 15.77 -2.59
C TRP A 233 15.79 16.44 -3.39
N ASP A 234 15.80 16.33 -4.72
CA ASP A 234 14.72 16.86 -5.56
C ASP A 234 13.36 16.22 -5.16
N VAL A 235 13.38 14.91 -4.86
CA VAL A 235 12.17 14.19 -4.42
C VAL A 235 11.75 14.61 -3.00
N PHE A 236 12.70 14.81 -2.09
CA PHE A 236 12.39 15.32 -0.75
C PHE A 236 11.76 16.72 -0.80
N GLU A 237 12.27 17.62 -1.62
CA GLU A 237 11.79 18.99 -1.75
C GLU A 237 10.40 19.05 -2.41
N HIS A 238 10.15 18.26 -3.45
CA HIS A 238 8.90 18.33 -4.20
C HIS A 238 7.78 17.43 -3.65
N GLN A 239 8.12 16.24 -3.14
CA GLN A 239 7.14 15.22 -2.73
C GLN A 239 7.16 14.94 -1.22
N GLY A 240 8.27 15.21 -0.53
CA GLY A 240 8.42 14.97 0.91
C GLY A 240 8.93 13.57 1.27
N ALA A 241 9.41 13.41 2.51
CA ALA A 241 10.02 12.16 2.97
C ALA A 241 9.03 10.99 3.06
N ASP A 242 7.79 11.24 3.49
CA ASP A 242 6.75 10.21 3.60
C ASP A 242 6.35 9.65 2.25
N ALA A 243 6.30 10.49 1.22
CA ALA A 243 6.07 10.06 -0.16
C ALA A 243 7.13 9.06 -0.63
N LEU A 244 8.41 9.40 -0.39
CA LEU A 244 9.53 8.56 -0.76
C LEU A 244 9.51 7.23 -0.01
N ARG A 245 9.27 7.27 1.32
CA ARG A 245 9.15 6.07 2.14
C ARG A 245 8.02 5.18 1.64
N TRP A 246 6.83 5.74 1.46
CA TRP A 246 5.67 4.98 1.00
C TRP A 246 5.91 4.36 -0.38
N TYR A 247 6.54 5.08 -1.32
CA TYR A 247 6.94 4.53 -2.61
C TYR A 247 7.82 3.28 -2.47
N PHE A 248 8.89 3.36 -1.66
CA PHE A 248 9.79 2.23 -1.46
C PHE A 248 9.15 1.04 -0.74
N LEU A 249 8.12 1.29 0.06
CA LEU A 249 7.45 0.23 0.81
C LEU A 249 6.31 -0.42 0.00
N SER A 250 5.52 0.35 -0.76
CA SER A 250 4.30 -0.11 -1.45
C SER A 250 4.48 -0.58 -2.90
N ALA A 251 5.42 0.01 -3.65
CA ALA A 251 5.51 -0.21 -5.09
C ALA A 251 5.91 -1.65 -5.45
N ALA A 252 6.92 -2.19 -4.77
CA ALA A 252 7.43 -3.54 -4.97
C ALA A 252 8.16 -4.05 -3.72
N PRO A 253 8.25 -5.39 -3.53
CA PRO A 253 9.03 -5.99 -2.46
C PRO A 253 10.48 -5.47 -2.42
N PRO A 254 11.07 -5.29 -1.23
CA PRO A 254 12.34 -4.57 -1.05
C PRO A 254 13.54 -5.23 -1.76
N TRP A 255 13.49 -6.54 -1.95
CA TRP A 255 14.52 -7.33 -2.63
C TRP A 255 14.45 -7.31 -4.16
N ASN A 256 13.39 -6.76 -4.75
CA ASN A 256 13.28 -6.63 -6.19
C ASN A 256 13.94 -5.33 -6.67
N PRO A 257 14.73 -5.37 -7.77
CA PRO A 257 15.16 -4.16 -8.44
C PRO A 257 13.94 -3.35 -8.89
N ARG A 258 14.01 -2.02 -8.79
CA ARG A 258 12.87 -1.17 -9.13
C ARG A 258 13.28 0.10 -9.85
N PRO A 259 12.50 0.56 -10.85
CA PRO A 259 12.63 1.91 -11.38
C PRO A 259 12.38 2.96 -10.29
N PHE A 260 12.96 4.14 -10.45
CA PHE A 260 12.76 5.26 -9.56
C PHE A 260 12.81 6.57 -10.34
N SER A 261 11.79 7.40 -10.12
CA SER A 261 11.75 8.78 -10.59
C SER A 261 10.76 9.59 -9.78
N GLU A 262 10.89 10.92 -9.81
CA GLU A 262 9.99 11.84 -9.13
C GLU A 262 8.53 11.63 -9.55
N ARG A 263 8.28 11.38 -10.84
CA ARG A 263 6.94 11.09 -11.38
C ARG A 263 6.29 9.87 -10.72
N LEU A 264 7.05 8.78 -10.59
CA LEU A 264 6.56 7.54 -9.97
C LEU A 264 6.24 7.74 -8.49
N VAL A 265 7.02 8.56 -7.78
CA VAL A 265 6.73 8.94 -6.39
C VAL A 265 5.45 9.79 -6.33
N ALA A 266 5.31 10.80 -7.19
CA ALA A 266 4.13 11.67 -7.23
C ALA A 266 2.81 10.89 -7.48
N GLU A 267 2.83 9.88 -8.34
CA GLU A 267 1.66 9.02 -8.59
C GLU A 267 1.19 8.28 -7.33
N VAL A 268 2.14 7.89 -6.48
CA VAL A 268 1.86 7.22 -5.20
C VAL A 268 1.29 8.21 -4.17
N VAL A 269 1.86 9.42 -4.08
CA VAL A 269 1.38 10.50 -3.20
C VAL A 269 -0.08 10.84 -3.47
N GLN A 270 -0.45 10.98 -4.75
CA GLN A 270 -1.81 11.39 -5.11
C GLN A 270 -2.88 10.37 -4.72
N LYS A 271 -2.56 9.08 -4.75
CA LYS A 271 -3.53 8.02 -4.47
C LYS A 271 -3.78 7.82 -2.99
N PHE A 272 -2.74 7.52 -2.22
CA PHE A 272 -2.89 7.18 -0.80
C PHE A 272 -2.84 8.42 0.11
N LEU A 273 -1.71 9.13 0.15
CA LEU A 273 -1.51 10.25 1.08
C LEU A 273 -2.55 11.36 0.88
N GLY A 274 -2.87 11.68 -0.37
CA GLY A 274 -3.94 12.60 -0.70
C GLY A 274 -5.30 12.16 -0.15
N THR A 275 -5.66 10.89 -0.33
CA THR A 275 -6.94 10.34 0.15
C THR A 275 -7.01 10.30 1.67
N PHE A 276 -5.92 9.94 2.35
CA PHE A 276 -5.84 9.94 3.81
C PHE A 276 -6.00 11.37 4.36
N LYS A 277 -5.23 12.34 3.84
CA LYS A 277 -5.33 13.74 4.25
C LYS A 277 -6.70 14.34 3.98
N ASN A 278 -7.32 14.03 2.83
CA ASN A 278 -8.67 14.51 2.51
C ASN A 278 -9.74 13.93 3.44
N THR A 279 -9.59 12.67 3.83
CA THR A 279 -10.51 12.00 4.77
C THR A 279 -10.38 12.60 6.17
N TYR A 280 -9.16 12.83 6.63
CA TYR A 280 -8.88 13.53 7.88
C TYR A 280 -9.42 14.98 7.86
N ALA A 281 -9.15 15.74 6.78
CA ALA A 281 -9.65 17.10 6.62
C ALA A 281 -11.19 17.17 6.60
N PHE A 282 -11.85 16.17 6.00
CA PHE A 282 -13.30 16.03 6.09
C PHE A 282 -13.73 15.89 7.55
N PHE A 283 -13.13 14.97 8.31
CA PHE A 283 -13.48 14.78 9.72
C PHE A 283 -13.35 16.08 10.51
N VAL A 284 -12.18 16.74 10.45
CA VAL A 284 -11.91 17.99 11.19
C VAL A 284 -12.91 19.07 10.83
N LEU A 285 -13.18 19.28 9.53
CA LEU A 285 -14.11 20.31 9.08
C LEU A 285 -15.50 20.12 9.68
N TYR A 286 -16.07 18.92 9.54
CA TYR A 286 -17.44 18.66 9.97
C TYR A 286 -17.56 18.54 11.50
N ALA A 287 -16.57 17.93 12.17
CA ALA A 287 -16.52 17.87 13.63
C ALA A 287 -16.50 19.27 14.25
N ASN A 288 -15.72 20.19 13.69
CA ASN A 288 -15.68 21.59 14.14
C ASN A 288 -16.99 22.33 13.89
N ILE A 289 -17.65 22.11 12.73
CA ILE A 289 -18.97 22.71 12.43
C ILE A 289 -20.02 22.28 13.46
N ASP A 290 -20.01 21.01 13.85
CA ASP A 290 -21.00 20.46 14.79
C ASP A 290 -20.56 20.58 16.27
N GLY A 291 -19.34 21.07 16.54
CA GLY A 291 -18.77 21.13 17.89
C GLY A 291 -18.57 19.75 18.53
N PHE A 292 -18.39 18.69 17.73
CA PHE A 292 -18.13 17.34 18.21
C PHE A 292 -16.77 17.25 18.89
N ASP A 293 -16.77 16.80 20.14
CA ASP A 293 -15.58 16.58 20.95
C ASP A 293 -15.46 15.10 21.32
N PRO A 294 -14.45 14.36 20.84
CA PRO A 294 -14.29 12.95 21.17
C PRO A 294 -14.16 12.65 22.67
N ALA A 295 -13.70 13.59 23.49
CA ALA A 295 -13.62 13.41 24.94
C ALA A 295 -14.99 13.45 25.63
N ARG A 296 -15.98 14.10 25.01
CA ARG A 296 -17.32 14.32 25.59
C ARG A 296 -18.43 13.54 24.87
N ASP A 297 -18.36 13.47 23.55
CA ASP A 297 -19.47 13.10 22.67
C ASP A 297 -19.34 11.70 22.07
N ARG A 298 -18.23 10.99 22.35
CA ARG A 298 -18.01 9.60 21.90
C ARG A 298 -19.15 8.69 22.35
N CYS A 299 -19.47 7.70 21.51
CA CYS A 299 -20.52 6.72 21.74
C CYS A 299 -19.94 5.31 21.90
N ASP A 300 -20.46 4.50 22.81
CA ASP A 300 -19.98 3.13 23.05
C ASP A 300 -20.34 2.15 21.92
N GLY A 301 -21.32 2.49 21.09
CA GLY A 301 -21.80 1.63 20.02
C GLY A 301 -22.86 2.27 19.14
N PRO A 302 -23.31 1.56 18.08
CA PRO A 302 -24.33 2.06 17.18
C PRO A 302 -25.69 2.23 17.90
N PRO A 303 -26.41 3.34 17.69
CA PRO A 303 -27.73 3.53 18.30
C PRO A 303 -28.77 2.61 17.66
N THR A 304 -29.78 2.21 18.44
CA THR A 304 -30.88 1.34 17.95
C THR A 304 -31.77 2.00 16.90
N THR A 305 -31.71 3.33 16.78
CA THR A 305 -32.43 4.10 15.76
C THR A 305 -31.75 4.06 14.39
N LEU A 306 -30.47 3.63 14.34
CA LEU A 306 -29.72 3.56 13.09
C LEU A 306 -30.35 2.50 12.16
N PRO A 307 -30.65 2.85 10.90
CA PRO A 307 -31.19 1.89 9.94
C PRO A 307 -30.32 0.62 9.85
N PRO A 308 -30.92 -0.59 9.82
CA PRO A 308 -30.16 -1.84 9.91
C PRO A 308 -29.03 -1.97 8.89
N HIS A 309 -29.27 -1.57 7.64
CA HIS A 309 -28.26 -1.61 6.58
C HIS A 309 -27.07 -0.65 6.81
N LEU A 310 -27.29 0.49 7.47
CA LEU A 310 -26.22 1.41 7.89
C LEU A 310 -25.47 0.86 9.10
N ALA A 311 -26.17 0.23 10.05
CA ALA A 311 -25.52 -0.47 11.16
C ALA A 311 -24.63 -1.61 10.64
N ARG A 312 -25.05 -2.32 9.59
CA ARG A 312 -24.22 -3.33 8.89
C ARG A 312 -23.04 -2.69 8.18
N LEU A 313 -23.22 -1.55 7.52
CA LEU A 313 -22.13 -0.82 6.87
C LEU A 313 -21.06 -0.38 7.89
N ASP A 314 -21.48 0.13 9.05
CA ASP A 314 -20.60 0.54 10.15
C ASP A 314 -19.87 -0.66 10.77
N ARG A 315 -20.59 -1.75 11.04
CA ARG A 315 -19.99 -3.01 11.54
C ARG A 315 -19.00 -3.60 10.54
N TRP A 316 -19.31 -3.55 9.25
CA TRP A 316 -18.42 -4.01 8.19
C TRP A 316 -17.12 -3.20 8.17
N LEU A 317 -17.20 -1.86 8.21
CA LEU A 317 -15.98 -1.02 8.25
C LEU A 317 -15.10 -1.36 9.45
N LEU A 318 -15.71 -1.47 10.64
CA LEU A 318 -15.00 -1.82 11.86
C LEU A 318 -14.34 -3.21 11.76
N SER A 319 -15.05 -4.20 11.23
CA SER A 319 -14.52 -5.54 10.95
C SER A 319 -13.30 -5.48 10.02
N GLU A 320 -13.42 -4.74 8.92
CA GLU A 320 -12.31 -4.58 7.97
C GLU A 320 -11.12 -3.81 8.59
N PHE A 321 -11.37 -2.91 9.53
CA PHE A 321 -10.30 -2.22 10.26
C PHE A 321 -9.53 -3.17 11.18
N HIS A 322 -10.21 -4.02 11.95
CA HIS A 322 -9.51 -5.04 12.76
C HIS A 322 -8.83 -6.10 11.88
N ARG A 323 -9.42 -6.47 10.74
CA ARG A 323 -8.76 -7.31 9.73
C ARG A 323 -7.51 -6.65 9.18
N LEU A 324 -7.54 -5.35 8.91
CA LEU A 324 -6.38 -4.57 8.47
C LEU A 324 -5.26 -4.65 9.52
N ILE A 325 -5.57 -4.34 10.79
CA ILE A 325 -4.56 -4.39 11.87
C ILE A 325 -3.93 -5.78 11.94
N ARG A 326 -4.74 -6.86 11.91
CA ARG A 326 -4.24 -8.24 11.90
C ARG A 326 -3.28 -8.49 10.74
N THR A 327 -3.69 -8.12 9.52
CA THR A 327 -2.89 -8.31 8.31
C THR A 327 -1.57 -7.54 8.38
N VAL A 328 -1.61 -6.25 8.71
CA VAL A 328 -0.40 -5.42 8.79
C VAL A 328 0.58 -5.96 9.81
N ARG A 329 0.11 -6.39 10.99
CA ARG A 329 0.97 -7.02 12.00
C ARG A 329 1.62 -8.30 11.49
N GLN A 330 0.83 -9.20 10.90
CA GLN A 330 1.34 -10.46 10.34
C GLN A 330 2.42 -10.22 9.28
N GLU A 331 2.17 -9.28 8.37
CA GLU A 331 3.13 -8.97 7.31
C GLU A 331 4.39 -8.29 7.85
N MET A 332 4.28 -7.43 8.88
CA MET A 332 5.43 -6.78 9.52
C MET A 332 6.29 -7.74 10.35
N GLU A 333 5.71 -8.76 10.99
CA GLU A 333 6.44 -9.86 11.65
C GLU A 333 7.33 -10.64 10.66
N ASP A 334 6.90 -10.74 9.40
CA ASP A 334 7.66 -11.35 8.31
C ASP A 334 8.40 -10.32 7.43
N PHE A 335 8.53 -9.08 7.90
CA PHE A 335 9.21 -7.98 7.19
C PHE A 335 8.69 -7.68 5.77
N ASP A 336 7.45 -8.06 5.44
CA ASP A 336 6.81 -7.75 4.15
C ASP A 336 6.04 -6.43 4.22
N ALA A 337 6.79 -5.32 4.24
CA ALA A 337 6.21 -3.99 4.25
C ALA A 337 5.35 -3.69 3.00
N THR A 338 5.54 -4.42 1.89
CA THR A 338 4.78 -4.22 0.66
C THR A 338 3.37 -4.76 0.76
N ARG A 339 3.18 -5.98 1.29
CA ARG A 339 1.84 -6.49 1.57
C ARG A 339 1.14 -5.67 2.65
N ALA A 340 1.86 -5.26 3.69
CA ALA A 340 1.32 -4.38 4.75
C ALA A 340 0.77 -3.06 4.19
N THR A 341 1.58 -2.31 3.44
CA THR A 341 1.17 -1.02 2.88
C THR A 341 0.04 -1.14 1.85
N ARG A 342 0.04 -2.17 1.01
CA ARG A 342 -1.07 -2.41 0.06
C ARG A 342 -2.39 -2.74 0.74
N ALA A 343 -2.34 -3.46 1.87
CA ALA A 343 -3.54 -3.69 2.69
C ALA A 343 -4.09 -2.37 3.24
N ILE A 344 -3.22 -1.46 3.69
CA ILE A 344 -3.60 -0.11 4.14
C ILE A 344 -4.23 0.70 2.99
N GLU A 345 -3.65 0.66 1.78
CA GLU A 345 -4.21 1.35 0.60
C GLU A 345 -5.62 0.83 0.27
N ALA A 346 -5.81 -0.48 0.28
CA ALA A 346 -7.12 -1.10 0.02
C ALA A 346 -8.16 -0.69 1.08
N PHE A 347 -7.78 -0.66 2.36
CA PHE A 347 -8.67 -0.20 3.42
C PHE A 347 -8.98 1.30 3.30
N MET A 348 -8.01 2.12 2.90
CA MET A 348 -8.24 3.56 2.70
C MET A 348 -9.26 3.81 1.57
N GLU A 349 -9.24 3.00 0.50
CA GLU A 349 -10.26 3.01 -0.55
C GLU A 349 -11.64 2.64 0.01
N ASP A 350 -11.70 1.62 0.86
CA ASP A 350 -12.92 1.19 1.55
C ASP A 350 -13.49 2.25 2.49
N LEU A 351 -12.63 2.90 3.27
CA LEU A 351 -13.02 3.98 4.17
C LEU A 351 -13.52 5.20 3.38
N SER A 352 -12.77 5.66 2.37
CA SER A 352 -13.07 6.90 1.65
C SER A 352 -14.21 6.73 0.63
N ASN A 353 -14.06 5.79 -0.30
CA ASN A 353 -14.92 5.67 -1.48
C ASN A 353 -16.13 4.77 -1.27
N TRP A 354 -16.15 3.97 -0.19
CA TRP A 354 -17.31 3.17 0.17
C TRP A 354 -18.01 3.68 1.43
N TRP A 355 -17.39 3.55 2.61
CA TRP A 355 -18.06 3.89 3.86
C TRP A 355 -18.35 5.39 3.96
N LEU A 356 -17.33 6.24 3.85
CA LEU A 356 -17.48 7.68 4.07
C LEU A 356 -18.43 8.27 3.05
N ARG A 357 -18.24 7.99 1.76
CA ARG A 357 -19.12 8.47 0.68
C ARG A 357 -20.59 8.17 0.95
N ARG A 358 -20.91 6.99 1.47
CA ARG A 358 -22.28 6.57 1.80
C ARG A 358 -22.78 7.17 3.12
N SER A 359 -21.88 7.43 4.04
CA SER A 359 -22.17 8.04 5.34
C SER A 359 -22.17 9.57 5.30
N ARG A 360 -21.77 10.24 4.21
CA ARG A 360 -21.65 11.72 4.12
C ARG A 360 -22.90 12.45 4.60
N ASN A 361 -24.09 11.96 4.27
CA ASN A 361 -25.34 12.60 4.67
C ASN A 361 -25.55 12.62 6.20
N ARG A 362 -24.93 11.68 6.94
CA ARG A 362 -24.99 11.63 8.40
C ARG A 362 -24.21 12.79 9.04
N PHE A 363 -23.18 13.30 8.36
CA PHE A 363 -22.39 14.46 8.79
C PHE A 363 -23.03 15.79 8.37
N TRP A 364 -24.01 15.75 7.45
CA TRP A 364 -24.55 16.94 6.82
C TRP A 364 -25.68 17.58 7.63
N ARG A 365 -25.44 18.81 8.12
CA ARG A 365 -26.40 19.70 8.78
C ARG A 365 -27.12 19.13 10.01
N GLY A 366 -27.94 19.97 10.62
CA GLY A 366 -28.79 19.61 11.76
C GLY A 366 -28.03 19.59 13.08
N GLU A 367 -28.76 19.24 14.13
CA GLU A 367 -28.21 19.07 15.47
C GLU A 367 -27.30 17.84 15.54
N LEU A 368 -26.43 17.81 16.55
CA LEU A 368 -25.54 16.69 16.84
C LEU A 368 -26.32 15.50 17.45
N THR A 369 -27.10 14.81 16.61
CA THR A 369 -27.91 13.66 17.02
C THR A 369 -27.05 12.47 17.46
N VAL A 370 -27.63 11.47 18.13
CA VAL A 370 -26.91 10.25 18.54
C VAL A 370 -26.33 9.48 17.34
N GLU A 371 -27.05 9.42 16.21
CA GLU A 371 -26.59 8.76 14.98
C GLU A 371 -25.40 9.48 14.34
N LYS A 372 -25.39 10.82 14.43
CA LYS A 372 -24.32 11.69 13.97
C LYS A 372 -23.09 11.56 14.86
N ARG A 373 -23.26 11.58 16.19
CA ARG A 373 -22.18 11.31 17.16
C ARG A 373 -21.56 9.94 16.97
N TRP A 374 -22.36 8.91 16.71
CA TRP A 374 -21.84 7.58 16.38
C TRP A 374 -21.02 7.57 15.08
N ALA A 375 -21.47 8.27 14.03
CA ALA A 375 -20.71 8.39 12.79
C ALA A 375 -19.35 9.08 12.99
N TYR A 376 -19.32 10.15 13.80
CA TYR A 376 -18.08 10.81 14.18
C TYR A 376 -17.18 9.92 15.03
N THR A 377 -17.75 9.20 16.00
CA THR A 377 -17.00 8.27 16.86
C THR A 377 -16.31 7.21 16.01
N LEU A 378 -17.05 6.52 15.13
CA LEU A 378 -16.48 5.49 14.28
C LEU A 378 -15.38 6.03 13.36
N LEU A 379 -15.59 7.20 12.74
CA LEU A 379 -14.58 7.82 11.88
C LEU A 379 -13.35 8.27 12.68
N TYR A 380 -13.53 8.81 13.89
CA TYR A 380 -12.44 9.18 14.78
C TYR A 380 -11.61 7.95 15.18
N ASP A 381 -12.25 6.88 15.63
CA ASP A 381 -11.59 5.65 16.08
C ASP A 381 -10.75 5.01 14.96
N VAL A 382 -11.31 4.98 13.74
CA VAL A 382 -10.61 4.45 12.57
C VAL A 382 -9.46 5.36 12.15
N LEU A 383 -9.63 6.69 12.17
CA LEU A 383 -8.55 7.63 11.82
C LEU A 383 -7.41 7.60 12.84
N GLU A 384 -7.72 7.58 14.13
CA GLU A 384 -6.75 7.48 15.23
C GLU A 384 -5.96 6.16 15.12
N GLY A 385 -6.66 5.05 14.93
CA GLY A 385 -6.03 3.76 14.77
C GLY A 385 -5.18 3.67 13.48
N LEU A 386 -5.62 4.27 12.37
CA LEU A 386 -4.83 4.38 11.14
C LEU A 386 -3.56 5.22 11.35
N VAL A 387 -3.64 6.32 12.12
CA VAL A 387 -2.49 7.16 12.45
C VAL A 387 -1.41 6.35 13.16
N ARG A 388 -1.78 5.58 14.19
CA ARG A 388 -0.84 4.68 14.88
C ARG A 388 -0.34 3.55 14.00
N LEU A 389 -1.21 2.93 13.20
CA LEU A 389 -0.85 1.83 12.30
C LEU A 389 0.17 2.26 11.24
N CYS A 390 -0.01 3.48 10.71
CA CYS A 390 0.80 4.05 9.64
C CYS A 390 2.11 4.69 10.13
N ALA A 391 2.29 4.94 11.43
CA ALA A 391 3.44 5.68 11.97
C ALA A 391 4.82 5.11 11.57
N PRO A 392 5.05 3.78 11.51
CA PRO A 392 6.31 3.22 11.03
C PRO A 392 6.60 3.48 9.54
N PHE A 393 5.57 3.79 8.75
CA PHE A 393 5.66 3.93 7.30
C PHE A 393 5.80 5.40 6.88
N ILE A 394 4.97 6.28 7.46
CA ILE A 394 4.83 7.70 7.11
C ILE A 394 4.87 8.60 8.36
N PRO A 395 6.02 8.66 9.05
CA PRO A 395 6.10 9.18 10.41
C PRO A 395 5.77 10.67 10.55
N PHE A 396 5.95 11.48 9.50
CA PHE A 396 5.75 12.93 9.61
C PHE A 396 4.26 13.29 9.51
N LEU A 397 3.55 12.74 8.53
CA LEU A 397 2.12 12.95 8.35
C LEU A 397 1.32 12.38 9.53
N THR A 398 1.69 11.20 10.02
CA THR A 398 1.00 10.62 11.19
C THR A 398 1.25 11.43 12.44
N GLU A 399 2.45 11.99 12.63
CA GLU A 399 2.74 12.86 13.77
C GLU A 399 1.91 14.17 13.69
N ASP A 400 1.87 14.83 12.54
CA ASP A 400 1.07 16.04 12.33
C ASP A 400 -0.43 15.80 12.61
N ILE A 401 -0.97 14.70 12.06
CA ILE A 401 -2.36 14.33 12.32
C ILE A 401 -2.57 13.97 13.79
N TYR A 402 -1.65 13.25 14.44
CA TYR A 402 -1.76 12.85 15.84
C TYR A 402 -1.78 14.05 16.80
N GLN A 403 -0.92 15.05 16.57
CA GLN A 403 -0.88 16.26 17.39
C GLN A 403 -2.22 17.01 17.37
N ASN A 404 -2.90 17.02 16.22
CA ASN A 404 -4.21 17.64 16.12
C ASN A 404 -5.33 16.70 16.59
N LEU A 405 -5.45 15.51 16.02
CA LEU A 405 -6.57 14.59 16.24
C LEU A 405 -6.61 14.02 17.67
N VAL A 406 -5.46 13.78 18.30
CA VAL A 406 -5.36 13.14 19.61
C VAL A 406 -4.94 14.14 20.68
N ARG A 407 -3.78 14.79 20.54
CA ARG A 407 -3.20 15.63 21.62
C ARG A 407 -4.01 16.88 21.92
N SER A 408 -4.74 17.44 20.94
CA SER A 408 -5.63 18.58 21.19
C SER A 408 -6.85 18.23 22.03
N VAL A 409 -7.27 16.96 22.02
CA VAL A 409 -8.45 16.44 22.74
C VAL A 409 -8.03 15.78 24.06
N TYR A 410 -6.91 15.07 24.04
CA TYR A 410 -6.36 14.32 25.17
C TYR A 410 -4.93 14.81 25.50
N PRO A 411 -4.77 15.89 26.29
CA PRO A 411 -3.46 16.46 26.61
C PRO A 411 -2.51 15.53 27.39
N ASP A 412 -3.03 14.46 27.98
CA ASP A 412 -2.26 13.45 28.72
C ASP A 412 -1.91 12.21 27.88
N ALA A 413 -2.35 12.14 26.61
CA ALA A 413 -1.93 11.08 25.68
C ALA A 413 -0.41 11.13 25.43
N PRO A 414 0.26 10.04 25.00
CA PRO A 414 1.70 10.08 24.69
C PRO A 414 2.07 11.27 23.80
N GLU A 415 3.19 11.95 24.09
CA GLU A 415 3.55 13.23 23.46
C GLU A 415 3.68 13.17 21.94
N SER A 416 3.95 11.99 21.38
CA SER A 416 4.10 11.72 19.95
C SER A 416 3.47 10.37 19.62
N VAL A 417 3.00 10.19 18.38
CA VAL A 417 2.49 8.89 17.91
C VAL A 417 3.56 7.80 18.00
N HIS A 418 4.83 8.19 17.91
CA HIS A 418 5.99 7.30 17.98
C HIS A 418 6.28 6.79 19.40
N LEU A 419 5.57 7.33 20.40
CA LEU A 419 5.57 6.86 21.79
C LEU A 419 4.28 6.10 22.16
N ALA A 420 3.35 5.97 21.21
CA ALA A 420 2.08 5.28 21.42
C ALA A 420 2.22 3.75 21.23
N THR A 421 1.34 2.99 21.87
CA THR A 421 1.26 1.54 21.69
C THR A 421 0.74 1.20 20.29
N TYR A 422 1.42 0.27 19.61
CA TYR A 422 1.00 -0.17 18.28
C TYR A 422 -0.39 -0.83 18.33
N PRO A 423 -1.27 -0.61 17.33
CA PRO A 423 -2.64 -1.10 17.39
C PRO A 423 -2.76 -2.63 17.50
N GLU A 424 -3.72 -3.10 18.29
CA GLU A 424 -4.10 -4.51 18.40
C GLU A 424 -5.46 -4.74 17.75
N TYR A 425 -5.67 -5.96 17.22
CA TYR A 425 -6.95 -6.34 16.64
C TYR A 425 -7.77 -7.16 17.63
N GLU A 426 -9.10 -7.06 17.53
CA GLU A 426 -10.05 -7.85 18.30
C GLU A 426 -10.66 -8.90 17.36
N ALA A 427 -10.37 -10.18 17.62
CA ALA A 427 -10.75 -11.27 16.72
C ALA A 427 -12.28 -11.43 16.59
N ASP A 428 -13.01 -11.14 17.65
CA ASP A 428 -14.48 -11.16 17.73
C ASP A 428 -15.16 -10.01 16.97
N ARG A 429 -14.41 -8.94 16.66
CA ARG A 429 -14.89 -7.84 15.81
C ARG A 429 -14.74 -8.13 14.31
N ILE A 430 -14.03 -9.18 13.93
CA ILE A 430 -13.87 -9.59 12.54
C ILE A 430 -15.06 -10.47 12.12
N ASP A 431 -15.83 -10.01 11.15
CA ASP A 431 -17.03 -10.67 10.63
C ASP A 431 -16.80 -11.14 9.18
N ASP A 432 -16.30 -12.37 9.03
CA ASP A 432 -16.00 -12.95 7.71
C ASP A 432 -17.25 -13.15 6.84
N LEU A 433 -18.40 -13.44 7.46
CA LEU A 433 -19.66 -13.61 6.74
C LEU A 433 -20.14 -12.29 6.16
N LEU A 434 -20.13 -11.22 6.97
CA LEU A 434 -20.49 -9.88 6.52
C LEU A 434 -19.52 -9.36 5.43
N ALA A 435 -18.22 -9.65 5.55
CA ALA A 435 -17.24 -9.33 4.53
C ALA A 435 -17.56 -10.00 3.17
N ARG A 436 -17.89 -11.30 3.16
CA ARG A 436 -18.31 -12.02 1.93
C ARG A 436 -19.59 -11.41 1.33
N ARG A 437 -20.59 -11.12 2.16
CA ARG A 437 -21.85 -10.46 1.72
C ARG A 437 -21.59 -9.07 1.13
N MET A 438 -20.71 -8.27 1.73
CA MET A 438 -20.35 -6.95 1.21
C MET A 438 -19.58 -7.03 -0.11
N THR A 439 -18.68 -8.01 -0.26
CA THR A 439 -18.00 -8.27 -1.53
C THR A 439 -18.99 -8.64 -2.64
N LEU A 440 -19.95 -9.52 -2.35
CA LEU A 440 -21.01 -9.89 -3.28
C LEU A 440 -21.88 -8.69 -3.67
N LEU A 441 -22.30 -7.87 -2.69
CA LEU A 441 -23.03 -6.63 -2.93
C LEU A 441 -22.27 -5.69 -3.89
N ARG A 442 -20.98 -5.46 -3.64
CA ARG A 442 -20.13 -4.58 -4.47
C ARG A 442 -19.92 -5.13 -5.87
N HIS A 443 -19.88 -6.45 -6.03
CA HIS A 443 -19.86 -7.08 -7.34
C HIS A 443 -21.14 -6.75 -8.13
N PHE A 444 -22.32 -6.88 -7.52
CA PHE A 444 -23.58 -6.46 -8.17
C PHE A 444 -23.67 -4.96 -8.44
N VAL A 445 -23.06 -4.11 -7.60
CA VAL A 445 -22.88 -2.68 -7.91
C VAL A 445 -22.06 -2.50 -9.19
N GLY A 446 -20.96 -3.26 -9.35
CA GLY A 446 -20.15 -3.26 -10.55
C GLY A 446 -20.96 -3.61 -11.81
N LEU A 447 -21.70 -4.72 -11.76
CA LEU A 447 -22.60 -5.14 -12.85
C LEU A 447 -23.68 -4.08 -13.13
N GLY A 448 -24.30 -3.51 -12.10
CA GLY A 448 -25.32 -2.48 -12.25
C GLY A 448 -24.79 -1.19 -12.88
N ARG A 449 -23.57 -0.77 -12.50
CA ARG A 449 -22.87 0.36 -13.13
C ARG A 449 -22.55 0.06 -14.59
N SER A 450 -22.13 -1.16 -14.90
CA SER A 450 -21.91 -1.62 -16.28
C SER A 450 -23.20 -1.53 -17.11
N ALA A 451 -24.32 -2.04 -16.59
CA ALA A 451 -25.63 -1.93 -17.25
C ALA A 451 -26.04 -0.45 -17.47
N ARG A 452 -25.83 0.42 -16.48
CA ARG A 452 -26.06 1.87 -16.61
C ARG A 452 -25.19 2.50 -17.69
N ASN A 453 -23.90 2.18 -17.74
CA ASN A 453 -22.97 2.70 -18.75
C ASN A 453 -23.37 2.26 -20.16
N THR A 454 -23.74 0.99 -20.34
CA THR A 454 -24.25 0.45 -21.62
C THR A 454 -25.53 1.17 -22.07
N SER A 455 -26.44 1.45 -21.15
CA SER A 455 -27.66 2.24 -21.44
C SER A 455 -27.42 3.75 -21.59
N LYS A 456 -26.21 4.24 -21.31
CA LYS A 456 -25.85 5.67 -21.24
C LYS A 456 -26.70 6.48 -20.26
N ILE A 457 -27.25 5.83 -19.23
CA ILE A 457 -28.06 6.48 -18.20
C ILE A 457 -27.16 6.81 -17.00
N LYS A 458 -27.00 8.10 -16.70
CA LYS A 458 -26.22 8.57 -15.56
C LYS A 458 -26.79 8.07 -14.24
N ASN A 459 -25.93 7.85 -13.23
CA ASN A 459 -26.37 7.39 -11.90
C ASN A 459 -27.32 8.38 -11.20
N ARG A 460 -27.22 9.69 -11.49
CA ARG A 460 -28.14 10.71 -10.95
C ARG A 460 -29.58 10.60 -11.49
N GLN A 461 -29.79 9.89 -12.59
CA GLN A 461 -31.13 9.56 -13.07
C GLN A 461 -31.63 8.31 -12.32
N PRO A 462 -32.64 8.45 -11.43
CA PRO A 462 -33.21 7.30 -10.74
C PRO A 462 -33.92 6.40 -11.74
N LEU A 463 -33.88 5.09 -11.46
CA LEU A 463 -34.56 4.07 -12.25
C LEU A 463 -35.53 3.26 -11.38
N ALA A 464 -36.54 2.67 -12.02
CA ALA A 464 -37.63 2.02 -11.29
C ALA A 464 -37.13 0.79 -10.52
N ARG A 465 -36.36 -0.08 -11.17
CA ARG A 465 -35.93 -1.33 -10.55
C ARG A 465 -34.67 -1.94 -11.16
N LEU A 466 -34.04 -2.74 -10.33
CA LEU A 466 -32.99 -3.69 -10.69
C LEU A 466 -33.44 -5.09 -10.27
N VAL A 467 -33.19 -6.07 -11.11
CA VAL A 467 -33.31 -7.48 -10.76
C VAL A 467 -31.91 -8.09 -10.70
N VAL A 468 -31.66 -8.86 -9.66
CA VAL A 468 -30.42 -9.59 -9.42
C VAL A 468 -30.71 -11.09 -9.50
N GLY A 469 -29.80 -11.84 -10.09
CA GLY A 469 -29.87 -13.30 -10.12
C GLY A 469 -28.53 -13.97 -10.37
N GLY A 470 -28.52 -15.29 -10.28
CA GLY A 470 -27.34 -16.15 -10.25
C GLY A 470 -27.43 -17.13 -9.07
N GLU A 471 -26.51 -18.08 -8.98
CA GLU A 471 -26.38 -18.89 -7.76
C GLU A 471 -25.60 -18.07 -6.73
N GLU A 472 -26.26 -17.76 -5.62
CA GLU A 472 -25.70 -16.95 -4.56
C GLU A 472 -25.33 -17.87 -3.39
N GLU A 473 -24.04 -17.94 -3.06
CA GLU A 473 -23.55 -18.71 -1.91
C GLU A 473 -24.02 -18.12 -0.57
N GLU A 474 -24.39 -16.84 -0.54
CA GLU A 474 -24.67 -16.08 0.69
C GLU A 474 -25.88 -15.15 0.51
N ASP A 475 -26.82 -15.16 1.47
CA ASP A 475 -27.94 -14.22 1.52
C ASP A 475 -27.44 -12.81 1.92
N PHE A 476 -27.59 -11.84 1.02
CA PHE A 476 -27.26 -10.43 1.27
C PHE A 476 -28.50 -9.51 1.33
N SER A 477 -29.68 -10.08 1.59
CA SER A 477 -30.96 -9.36 1.61
C SER A 477 -30.97 -8.14 2.54
N GLU A 478 -30.29 -8.22 3.69
CA GLU A 478 -30.11 -7.12 4.64
C GLU A 478 -29.28 -5.93 4.10
N LEU A 479 -28.51 -6.13 3.03
CA LEU A 479 -27.68 -5.12 2.38
C LEU A 479 -28.33 -4.55 1.10
N LEU A 480 -29.48 -5.05 0.66
CA LEU A 480 -30.16 -4.56 -0.54
C LEU A 480 -30.44 -3.05 -0.57
N PRO A 481 -30.79 -2.39 0.56
CA PRO A 481 -30.90 -0.93 0.59
C PRO A 481 -29.60 -0.23 0.15
N LEU A 482 -28.44 -0.84 0.48
CA LEU A 482 -27.18 -0.28 0.04
C LEU A 482 -27.01 -0.35 -1.49
N LEU A 483 -27.45 -1.45 -2.11
CA LEU A 483 -27.45 -1.61 -3.57
C LEU A 483 -28.42 -0.63 -4.23
N GLN A 484 -29.62 -0.46 -3.64
CA GLN A 484 -30.65 0.47 -4.12
C GLN A 484 -30.12 1.91 -4.18
N GLU A 485 -29.54 2.39 -3.09
CA GLU A 485 -28.95 3.73 -3.00
C GLU A 485 -27.79 3.91 -3.99
N GLU A 486 -26.90 2.92 -4.06
CA GLU A 486 -25.68 3.02 -4.87
C GLU A 486 -25.97 3.10 -6.37
N LEU A 487 -26.92 2.28 -6.82
CA LEU A 487 -27.35 2.26 -8.21
C LEU A 487 -28.52 3.19 -8.48
N ASN A 488 -28.95 3.99 -7.50
CA ASN A 488 -30.09 4.89 -7.56
C ASN A 488 -31.32 4.24 -8.24
N VAL A 489 -31.76 3.12 -7.68
CA VAL A 489 -32.95 2.39 -8.13
C VAL A 489 -34.00 2.34 -7.02
N LYS A 490 -35.28 2.45 -7.37
CA LYS A 490 -36.36 2.45 -6.37
C LYS A 490 -36.56 1.09 -5.73
N ARG A 491 -36.34 0.00 -6.47
CA ARG A 491 -36.49 -1.36 -5.97
C ARG A 491 -35.39 -2.28 -6.49
N VAL A 492 -34.85 -3.12 -5.61
CA VAL A 492 -34.06 -4.30 -6.01
C VAL A 492 -34.89 -5.56 -5.73
N THR A 493 -34.84 -6.54 -6.63
CA THR A 493 -35.46 -7.85 -6.46
C THR A 493 -34.42 -8.93 -6.74
N THR A 494 -34.31 -9.94 -5.88
CA THR A 494 -33.40 -11.08 -6.04
C THR A 494 -34.13 -12.30 -6.63
N GLY A 495 -33.38 -13.33 -7.02
CA GLY A 495 -33.95 -14.58 -7.54
C GLY A 495 -34.52 -14.47 -8.96
N GLY A 496 -34.11 -13.47 -9.73
CA GLY A 496 -34.49 -13.36 -11.13
C GLY A 496 -33.90 -14.50 -11.97
N LYS A 497 -34.65 -14.98 -12.97
CA LYS A 497 -34.13 -15.85 -14.03
C LYS A 497 -33.69 -15.01 -15.23
N ARG A 498 -32.48 -15.24 -15.74
CA ARG A 498 -31.87 -14.44 -16.80
C ARG A 498 -32.74 -14.40 -18.06
N GLU A 499 -33.35 -15.52 -18.41
CA GLU A 499 -34.19 -15.72 -19.60
C GLU A 499 -35.44 -14.83 -19.56
N ALA A 500 -35.87 -14.37 -18.38
CA ALA A 500 -36.98 -13.44 -18.25
C ALA A 500 -36.68 -12.08 -18.91
N PHE A 501 -35.41 -11.69 -19.02
CA PHE A 501 -34.95 -10.38 -19.49
C PHE A 501 -34.28 -10.39 -20.86
N LEU A 502 -34.05 -11.57 -21.42
CA LEU A 502 -33.43 -11.75 -22.73
C LEU A 502 -34.44 -12.25 -23.77
N SER A 503 -34.29 -11.82 -25.00
CA SER A 503 -34.68 -12.55 -26.19
C SER A 503 -33.43 -13.13 -26.84
N TYR A 504 -33.60 -14.12 -27.71
CA TYR A 504 -32.49 -14.71 -28.45
C TYR A 504 -32.70 -14.44 -29.94
N ALA A 505 -31.61 -14.17 -30.66
CA ALA A 505 -31.56 -14.24 -32.11
C ALA A 505 -30.66 -15.41 -32.48
N ILE A 506 -31.11 -16.22 -33.42
CA ILE A 506 -30.29 -17.31 -33.96
C ILE A 506 -29.74 -16.81 -35.27
N LYS A 507 -28.41 -16.82 -35.42
CA LYS A 507 -27.73 -16.37 -36.63
C LYS A 507 -26.98 -17.54 -37.27
N PRO A 508 -26.74 -17.51 -38.59
CA PRO A 508 -25.88 -18.49 -39.23
C PRO A 508 -24.46 -18.41 -38.68
N ASN A 509 -23.87 -19.53 -38.27
CA ASN A 509 -22.42 -19.61 -38.08
C ASN A 509 -21.77 -19.74 -39.47
N PHE A 510 -21.39 -18.61 -40.07
CA PHE A 510 -20.90 -18.59 -41.45
C PHE A 510 -19.68 -19.49 -41.69
N LYS A 511 -18.81 -19.63 -40.68
CA LYS A 511 -17.62 -20.48 -40.76
C LYS A 511 -17.99 -21.96 -40.81
N ALA A 512 -18.90 -22.40 -39.93
CA ALA A 512 -19.34 -23.80 -39.88
C ALA A 512 -20.25 -24.14 -41.08
N LEU A 513 -21.20 -23.27 -41.42
CA LEU A 513 -22.10 -23.47 -42.54
C LEU A 513 -21.38 -23.48 -43.89
N GLY A 514 -20.37 -22.63 -44.08
CA GLY A 514 -19.57 -22.58 -45.31
C GLY A 514 -18.73 -23.84 -45.55
N ALA A 515 -18.39 -24.59 -44.50
CA ALA A 515 -17.70 -25.87 -44.58
C ALA A 515 -18.65 -27.09 -44.63
N SER A 516 -19.96 -26.88 -44.46
CA SER A 516 -20.99 -27.92 -44.45
C SER A 516 -21.60 -28.16 -45.84
N ALA A 517 -22.36 -29.25 -46.00
CA ALA A 517 -23.16 -29.52 -47.19
C ALA A 517 -24.20 -28.41 -47.50
N TYR A 518 -24.50 -27.54 -46.54
CA TYR A 518 -25.51 -26.47 -46.63
C TYR A 518 -24.97 -25.11 -47.07
N GLY A 519 -23.67 -25.00 -47.40
CA GLY A 519 -23.02 -23.72 -47.76
C GLY A 519 -23.72 -22.94 -48.88
N ARG A 520 -24.34 -23.63 -49.84
CA ARG A 520 -25.12 -23.00 -50.93
C ARG A 520 -26.44 -22.34 -50.46
N HIS A 521 -26.96 -22.72 -49.30
CA HIS A 521 -28.24 -22.24 -48.76
C HIS A 521 -28.09 -21.09 -47.75
N ILE A 522 -26.85 -20.62 -47.47
CA ILE A 522 -26.56 -19.60 -46.43
C ILE A 522 -27.51 -18.38 -46.48
N PRO A 523 -27.78 -17.73 -47.64
CA PRO A 523 -28.71 -16.59 -47.67
C PRO A 523 -30.13 -16.94 -47.23
N ARG A 524 -30.64 -18.12 -47.63
CA ARG A 524 -31.98 -18.61 -47.25
C ARG A 524 -32.03 -19.07 -45.81
N ILE A 525 -30.96 -19.69 -45.29
CA ILE A 525 -30.81 -20.02 -43.86
C ILE A 525 -30.86 -18.76 -43.01
N LYS A 526 -30.14 -17.70 -43.43
CA LYS A 526 -30.16 -16.41 -42.75
C LYS A 526 -31.56 -15.80 -42.69
N GLU A 527 -32.30 -15.87 -43.79
CA GLU A 527 -33.68 -15.36 -43.88
C GLU A 527 -34.63 -16.18 -43.00
N ALA A 528 -34.58 -17.51 -43.07
CA ALA A 528 -35.39 -18.41 -42.25
C ALA A 528 -35.14 -18.20 -40.75
N LEU A 529 -33.87 -18.07 -40.34
CA LEU A 529 -33.51 -17.82 -38.94
C LEU A 529 -33.95 -16.43 -38.44
N ALA A 530 -34.00 -15.42 -39.32
CA ALA A 530 -34.48 -14.08 -38.98
C ALA A 530 -36.00 -14.02 -38.77
N HIS A 531 -36.76 -14.99 -39.31
CA HIS A 531 -38.22 -15.05 -39.24
C HIS A 531 -38.76 -16.16 -38.33
N LEU A 532 -37.94 -16.70 -37.42
CA LEU A 532 -38.39 -17.67 -36.42
C LEU A 532 -39.50 -17.08 -35.54
N GLN A 533 -40.59 -17.84 -35.38
CA GLN A 533 -41.74 -17.43 -34.57
C GLN A 533 -41.43 -17.41 -33.07
N ASP A 534 -40.65 -18.39 -32.58
CA ASP A 534 -40.19 -18.45 -31.19
C ASP A 534 -38.68 -18.72 -31.12
N PRO A 535 -37.85 -17.68 -31.30
CA PRO A 535 -36.40 -17.80 -31.20
C PRO A 535 -35.92 -18.32 -29.83
N MET A 536 -36.69 -18.11 -28.76
CA MET A 536 -36.30 -18.53 -27.39
C MET A 536 -36.47 -20.03 -27.22
N ALA A 537 -37.61 -20.60 -27.64
CA ALA A 537 -37.79 -22.05 -27.64
C ALA A 537 -36.77 -22.73 -28.55
N CYS A 538 -36.47 -22.13 -29.71
CA CYS A 538 -35.44 -22.65 -30.63
C CYS A 538 -34.05 -22.64 -30.01
N ALA A 539 -33.67 -21.54 -29.32
CA ALA A 539 -32.37 -21.44 -28.64
C ALA A 539 -32.24 -22.47 -27.52
N ARG A 540 -33.29 -22.70 -26.72
CA ARG A 540 -33.31 -23.72 -25.66
C ARG A 540 -33.09 -25.12 -26.23
N ARG A 541 -33.84 -25.48 -27.28
CA ARG A 541 -33.70 -26.79 -27.95
C ARG A 541 -32.29 -27.02 -28.46
N LEU A 542 -31.69 -26.01 -29.11
CA LEU A 542 -30.30 -26.07 -29.58
C LEU A 542 -29.30 -26.25 -28.42
N GLN A 543 -29.52 -25.60 -27.29
CA GLN A 543 -28.68 -25.75 -26.08
C GLN A 543 -28.84 -27.12 -25.41
N GLU A 544 -30.02 -27.75 -25.53
CA GLU A 544 -30.30 -29.12 -25.08
C GLU A 544 -29.79 -30.19 -26.07
N GLY A 545 -29.18 -29.78 -27.18
CA GLY A 545 -28.59 -30.66 -28.20
C GLY A 545 -29.57 -31.09 -29.30
N GLU A 546 -30.79 -30.56 -29.32
CA GLU A 546 -31.76 -30.82 -30.37
C GLU A 546 -31.55 -29.91 -31.59
N PRO A 547 -31.49 -30.46 -32.82
CA PRO A 547 -31.35 -29.65 -34.02
C PRO A 547 -32.63 -28.86 -34.34
N LEU A 548 -32.44 -27.64 -34.84
CA LEU A 548 -33.51 -26.79 -35.35
C LEU A 548 -33.78 -27.13 -36.82
N SER A 549 -34.98 -27.63 -37.12
CA SER A 549 -35.40 -27.88 -38.50
C SER A 549 -35.96 -26.62 -39.14
N ILE A 550 -35.41 -26.22 -40.29
CA ILE A 550 -35.94 -25.13 -41.12
C ILE A 550 -36.28 -25.65 -42.52
N GLU A 551 -37.37 -25.16 -43.11
CA GLU A 551 -37.71 -25.50 -44.50
C GLU A 551 -37.11 -24.50 -45.47
N ILE A 552 -36.40 -24.99 -46.48
CA ILE A 552 -35.80 -24.21 -47.55
C ILE A 552 -36.13 -24.93 -48.87
N ASP A 553 -36.84 -24.26 -49.79
CA ASP A 553 -37.19 -24.79 -51.12
C ASP A 553 -37.90 -26.17 -51.11
N GLY A 554 -38.66 -26.50 -50.05
CA GLY A 554 -39.34 -27.79 -49.89
C GLY A 554 -38.46 -28.91 -49.29
N GLU A 555 -37.23 -28.60 -48.91
CA GLU A 555 -36.31 -29.48 -48.18
C GLU A 555 -36.22 -29.07 -46.71
N THR A 556 -36.36 -30.03 -45.78
CA THR A 556 -36.18 -29.79 -44.34
C THR A 556 -34.71 -29.92 -43.97
N ILE A 557 -34.08 -28.81 -43.58
CA ILE A 557 -32.66 -28.75 -43.21
C ILE A 557 -32.53 -28.74 -41.67
N PRO A 558 -31.85 -29.73 -41.06
CA PRO A 558 -31.55 -29.72 -39.63
C PRO A 558 -30.30 -28.87 -39.35
N LEU A 559 -30.43 -27.87 -38.48
CA LEU A 559 -29.34 -27.05 -37.99
C LEU A 559 -28.97 -27.46 -36.55
N SER A 560 -27.77 -28.00 -36.35
CA SER A 560 -27.24 -28.26 -35.01
C SER A 560 -26.68 -26.97 -34.37
N ALA A 561 -26.41 -27.01 -33.06
CA ALA A 561 -25.84 -25.88 -32.32
C ALA A 561 -24.51 -25.37 -32.89
N GLU A 562 -23.73 -26.22 -33.57
CA GLU A 562 -22.45 -25.83 -34.20
C GLU A 562 -22.65 -24.98 -35.47
N LEU A 563 -23.78 -25.15 -36.15
CA LEU A 563 -24.10 -24.49 -37.42
C LEU A 563 -24.74 -23.11 -37.23
N VAL A 564 -25.07 -22.74 -36.00
CA VAL A 564 -25.71 -21.47 -35.67
C VAL A 564 -25.02 -20.77 -34.50
N GLU A 565 -25.18 -19.46 -34.43
CA GLU A 565 -24.78 -18.63 -33.29
C GLU A 565 -26.03 -18.17 -32.55
N ILE A 566 -26.15 -18.53 -31.28
CA ILE A 566 -27.22 -18.04 -30.40
C ILE A 566 -26.76 -16.72 -29.79
N VAL A 567 -27.40 -15.63 -30.20
CA VAL A 567 -27.06 -14.27 -29.77
C VAL A 567 -28.14 -13.76 -28.81
N PRO A 568 -27.84 -13.59 -27.52
CA PRO A 568 -28.77 -12.98 -26.58
C PRO A 568 -28.93 -11.48 -26.85
N HIS A 569 -30.16 -10.99 -26.76
CA HIS A 569 -30.52 -9.58 -26.84
C HIS A 569 -31.39 -9.20 -25.64
N PRO A 570 -31.12 -8.10 -24.93
CA PRO A 570 -32.02 -7.62 -23.90
C PRO A 570 -33.41 -7.32 -24.48
N LYS A 571 -34.47 -7.71 -23.77
CA LYS A 571 -35.85 -7.33 -24.13
C LYS A 571 -35.99 -5.80 -24.12
N PRO A 572 -36.89 -5.20 -24.93
CA PRO A 572 -37.11 -3.76 -24.91
C PRO A 572 -37.38 -3.22 -23.50
N GLY A 573 -36.66 -2.16 -23.12
CA GLY A 573 -36.74 -1.54 -21.79
C GLY A 573 -35.85 -2.19 -20.72
N TRP A 574 -35.05 -3.20 -21.06
CA TRP A 574 -34.09 -3.83 -20.17
C TRP A 574 -32.68 -3.74 -20.70
N VAL A 575 -31.72 -3.66 -19.78
CA VAL A 575 -30.31 -3.92 -20.06
C VAL A 575 -29.82 -4.96 -19.06
N VAL A 576 -29.15 -6.00 -19.57
CA VAL A 576 -28.59 -7.07 -18.77
C VAL A 576 -27.07 -6.95 -18.78
N ALA A 577 -26.44 -7.03 -17.61
CA ALA A 577 -25.00 -7.17 -17.45
C ALA A 577 -24.73 -8.43 -16.62
N GLU A 578 -23.70 -9.18 -16.99
CA GLU A 578 -23.42 -10.49 -16.41
C GLU A 578 -21.92 -10.74 -16.32
N GLU A 579 -21.56 -11.58 -15.34
CA GLU A 579 -20.22 -12.12 -15.15
C GLU A 579 -20.36 -13.51 -14.53
N GLY A 580 -19.93 -14.55 -15.25
CA GLY A 580 -20.17 -15.94 -14.85
C GLY A 580 -21.66 -16.27 -14.83
N ASP A 581 -22.14 -16.83 -13.72
CA ASP A 581 -23.53 -17.17 -13.46
C ASP A 581 -24.35 -16.00 -12.88
N ARG A 582 -23.67 -14.93 -12.45
CA ARG A 582 -24.29 -13.75 -11.84
C ARG A 582 -24.68 -12.74 -12.90
N PHE A 583 -25.86 -12.15 -12.72
CA PHE A 583 -26.35 -11.09 -13.59
C PHE A 583 -27.18 -10.05 -12.86
N VAL A 584 -27.27 -8.89 -13.49
CA VAL A 584 -28.27 -7.87 -13.16
C VAL A 584 -29.06 -7.50 -14.39
N ALA A 585 -30.36 -7.29 -14.22
CA ALA A 585 -31.24 -6.73 -15.24
C ALA A 585 -31.79 -5.38 -14.76
N LEU A 586 -31.46 -4.32 -15.49
CA LEU A 586 -31.83 -2.96 -15.17
C LEU A 586 -33.01 -2.50 -16.03
N ASP A 587 -34.07 -2.01 -15.38
CA ASP A 587 -35.23 -1.42 -16.05
C ASP A 587 -34.88 0.01 -16.49
N THR A 588 -34.76 0.23 -17.80
CA THR A 588 -34.35 1.51 -18.37
C THR A 588 -35.52 2.44 -18.69
N LYS A 589 -36.76 2.04 -18.38
CA LYS A 589 -37.93 2.89 -18.60
C LYS A 589 -37.94 4.03 -17.60
N ILE A 590 -37.84 5.26 -18.10
CA ILE A 590 -37.90 6.48 -17.28
C ILE A 590 -39.33 7.01 -17.34
N THR A 591 -40.04 6.96 -16.21
CA THR A 591 -41.35 7.61 -16.06
C THR A 591 -41.18 9.11 -15.88
N GLU A 592 -42.27 9.87 -15.98
CA GLU A 592 -42.20 11.32 -15.82
C GLU A 592 -41.75 11.72 -14.42
N GLU A 593 -42.19 11.00 -13.40
CA GLU A 593 -41.79 11.22 -12.00
C GLU A 593 -40.28 10.99 -11.82
N LEU A 594 -39.75 9.89 -12.37
CA LEU A 594 -38.31 9.61 -12.34
C LEU A 594 -37.52 10.67 -13.12
N ARG A 595 -38.06 11.18 -14.24
CA ARG A 595 -37.43 12.23 -15.04
C ARG A 595 -37.29 13.53 -14.24
N LEU A 596 -38.36 13.96 -13.56
CA LEU A 596 -38.35 15.15 -12.71
C LEU A 596 -37.38 15.02 -11.54
N GLU A 597 -37.31 13.85 -10.92
CA GLU A 597 -36.35 13.58 -9.85
C GLU A 597 -34.89 13.59 -10.37
N GLY A 598 -34.66 13.05 -11.57
CA GLY A 598 -33.35 13.10 -12.23
C GLY A 598 -32.89 14.53 -12.52
N TYR A 599 -33.81 15.42 -12.93
CA TYR A 599 -33.50 16.85 -13.06
C TYR A 599 -33.16 17.48 -11.71
N ALA A 600 -33.93 17.18 -10.64
CA ALA A 600 -33.65 17.70 -9.30
C ALA A 600 -32.23 17.33 -8.82
N ALA A 601 -31.81 16.07 -9.01
CA ALA A 601 -30.47 15.60 -8.64
C ALA A 601 -29.35 16.29 -9.45
N GLU A 602 -29.55 16.51 -10.76
CA GLU A 602 -28.60 17.27 -11.58
C GLU A 602 -28.56 18.76 -11.18
N LEU A 603 -29.70 19.38 -10.85
CA LEU A 603 -29.76 20.75 -10.36
C LEU A 603 -28.99 20.91 -9.06
N ILE A 604 -29.21 20.03 -8.07
CA ILE A 604 -28.46 20.03 -6.80
C ILE A 604 -26.95 19.97 -7.08
N ASN A 605 -26.51 19.08 -7.98
CA ASN A 605 -25.11 19.00 -8.38
C ASN A 605 -24.58 20.32 -8.97
N LYS A 606 -25.32 20.98 -9.87
CA LYS A 606 -24.89 22.25 -10.48
C LYS A 606 -24.88 23.39 -9.48
N ILE A 607 -25.87 23.48 -8.60
CA ILE A 607 -25.97 24.51 -7.57
C ILE A 607 -24.80 24.36 -6.59
N GLN A 608 -24.51 23.14 -6.13
CA GLN A 608 -23.36 22.91 -5.24
C GLN A 608 -22.02 23.24 -5.91
N PHE A 609 -21.88 22.93 -7.21
CA PHE A 609 -20.72 23.33 -7.98
C PHE A 609 -20.60 24.85 -8.10
N MET A 610 -21.71 25.57 -8.29
CA MET A 610 -21.73 27.04 -8.30
C MET A 610 -21.33 27.62 -6.95
N ARG A 611 -21.86 27.09 -5.84
CA ARG A 611 -21.48 27.51 -4.47
C ARG A 611 -19.97 27.36 -4.26
N LYS A 612 -19.42 26.20 -4.62
CA LYS A 612 -17.97 25.94 -4.51
C LYS A 612 -17.14 26.93 -5.33
N ASN A 613 -17.51 27.18 -6.58
CA ASN A 613 -16.77 28.12 -7.45
C ASN A 613 -16.92 29.58 -7.05
N ALA A 614 -17.99 29.91 -6.34
CA ALA A 614 -18.20 31.22 -5.75
C ALA A 614 -17.46 31.38 -4.41
N ASN A 615 -16.65 30.40 -4.00
CA ASN A 615 -15.95 30.35 -2.71
C ASN A 615 -16.89 30.50 -1.51
N PHE A 616 -18.08 29.92 -1.59
CA PHE A 616 -18.99 29.88 -0.44
C PHE A 616 -18.54 28.79 0.53
N GLU A 617 -18.66 29.07 1.83
CA GLU A 617 -18.42 28.09 2.87
C GLU A 617 -19.49 26.98 2.83
N VAL A 618 -19.14 25.83 3.39
CA VAL A 618 -20.02 24.65 3.39
C VAL A 618 -21.35 24.95 4.10
N THR A 619 -21.31 25.79 5.13
CA THR A 619 -22.45 26.24 5.95
C THR A 619 -23.19 27.45 5.39
N ASP A 620 -22.69 28.09 4.32
CA ASP A 620 -23.30 29.30 3.77
C ASP A 620 -24.71 29.02 3.23
N ARG A 621 -25.65 29.87 3.65
CA ARG A 621 -27.01 29.87 3.12
C ARG A 621 -27.09 30.68 1.84
N ILE A 622 -27.98 30.26 0.93
CA ILE A 622 -28.13 30.91 -0.38
C ILE A 622 -29.56 31.35 -0.66
N ARG A 623 -29.72 32.36 -1.51
CA ARG A 623 -30.93 32.54 -2.32
C ARG A 623 -30.66 31.93 -3.69
N LEU A 624 -31.57 31.06 -4.12
CA LEU A 624 -31.47 30.34 -5.40
C LEU A 624 -32.42 30.99 -6.41
N TYR A 625 -31.90 31.28 -7.61
CA TYR A 625 -32.64 31.82 -8.74
C TYR A 625 -32.61 30.84 -9.90
N TYR A 626 -33.70 30.72 -10.66
CA TYR A 626 -33.75 29.87 -11.85
C TYR A 626 -34.49 30.55 -13.02
N SER A 627 -34.04 30.30 -14.24
CA SER A 627 -34.66 30.81 -15.46
C SER A 627 -36.08 30.29 -15.67
N GLU A 628 -36.92 31.07 -16.35
CA GLU A 628 -38.27 30.64 -16.71
C GLU A 628 -38.24 29.46 -17.69
N ASN A 629 -38.84 28.34 -17.29
CA ASN A 629 -38.93 27.12 -18.09
C ASN A 629 -40.00 26.21 -17.47
N GLU A 630 -40.97 25.77 -18.27
CA GLU A 630 -42.10 24.94 -17.79
C GLU A 630 -41.64 23.65 -17.10
N THR A 631 -40.56 23.02 -17.57
CA THR A 631 -40.04 21.79 -16.94
C THR A 631 -39.38 22.12 -15.61
N LEU A 632 -38.61 23.21 -15.50
CA LEU A 632 -38.05 23.64 -14.21
C LEU A 632 -39.13 23.97 -13.19
N GLU A 633 -40.21 24.61 -13.62
CA GLU A 633 -41.34 24.93 -12.73
C GLU A 633 -41.95 23.65 -12.16
N ARG A 634 -42.12 22.62 -12.98
CA ARG A 634 -42.59 21.30 -12.54
C ARG A 634 -41.60 20.62 -11.60
N VAL A 635 -40.28 20.72 -11.87
CA VAL A 635 -39.24 20.17 -10.99
C VAL A 635 -39.24 20.88 -9.64
N PHE A 636 -39.29 22.21 -9.58
CA PHE A 636 -39.33 22.95 -8.33
C PHE A 636 -40.66 22.80 -7.59
N ALA A 637 -41.78 22.60 -8.30
CA ALA A 637 -43.05 22.27 -7.68
C ALA A 637 -43.00 20.89 -6.98
N ALA A 638 -42.40 19.88 -7.62
CA ALA A 638 -42.33 18.52 -7.07
C ALA A 638 -41.20 18.32 -6.05
N HIS A 639 -40.03 18.92 -6.28
CA HIS A 639 -38.79 18.63 -5.54
C HIS A 639 -38.12 19.88 -4.96
N GLY A 640 -38.75 21.05 -5.01
CA GLY A 640 -38.14 22.31 -4.56
C GLY A 640 -37.68 22.29 -3.11
N ALA A 641 -38.47 21.69 -2.21
CA ALA A 641 -38.09 21.53 -0.81
C ALA A 641 -36.83 20.68 -0.63
N HIS A 642 -36.71 19.59 -1.40
CA HIS A 642 -35.51 18.75 -1.41
C HIS A 642 -34.31 19.49 -2.00
N ILE A 643 -34.47 20.21 -3.12
CA ILE A 643 -33.39 21.01 -3.72
C ILE A 643 -32.90 22.08 -2.75
N ALA A 644 -33.81 22.83 -2.12
CA ALA A 644 -33.46 23.83 -1.12
C ALA A 644 -32.77 23.20 0.10
N GLY A 645 -33.33 22.07 0.56
CA GLY A 645 -32.77 21.21 1.60
C GLY A 645 -31.36 20.72 1.28
N GLU A 646 -31.03 20.33 0.06
CA GLU A 646 -29.69 19.86 -0.29
C GLU A 646 -28.70 21.00 -0.57
N THR A 647 -29.19 22.21 -0.86
CA THR A 647 -28.35 23.34 -1.32
C THR A 647 -28.22 24.51 -0.34
N LEU A 648 -28.80 24.43 0.86
CA LEU A 648 -28.88 25.50 1.88
C LEU A 648 -29.65 26.74 1.36
N ALA A 649 -30.57 26.53 0.41
CA ALA A 649 -31.37 27.63 -0.10
C ALA A 649 -32.44 28.01 0.92
N VAL A 650 -32.43 29.27 1.37
CA VAL A 650 -33.49 29.83 2.24
C VAL A 650 -34.67 30.37 1.44
N ALA A 651 -34.45 30.64 0.15
CA ALA A 651 -35.48 31.04 -0.79
C ALA A 651 -35.13 30.54 -2.19
N THR A 652 -36.16 30.20 -2.95
CA THR A 652 -36.05 29.88 -4.37
C THR A 652 -36.94 30.83 -5.16
N ARG A 653 -36.37 31.55 -6.14
CA ARG A 653 -37.06 32.59 -6.92
C ARG A 653 -37.00 32.27 -8.41
N LYS A 654 -38.15 32.38 -9.07
CA LYS A 654 -38.24 32.35 -10.53
C LYS A 654 -37.74 33.68 -11.09
N GLY A 655 -36.99 33.61 -12.19
CA GLY A 655 -36.37 34.76 -12.85
C GLY A 655 -34.93 34.97 -12.40
N ILE A 656 -34.05 35.29 -13.37
CA ILE A 656 -32.64 35.61 -13.10
C ILE A 656 -32.53 37.13 -12.88
N PRO A 657 -31.98 37.58 -11.74
CA PRO A 657 -31.78 39.00 -11.49
C PRO A 657 -30.69 39.55 -12.44
N ASN A 658 -31.05 40.53 -13.26
CA ASN A 658 -30.13 41.16 -14.21
C ASN A 658 -29.24 42.20 -13.50
N GLY A 659 -27.92 42.00 -13.55
CA GLY A 659 -26.95 43.01 -13.09
C GLY A 659 -26.90 43.24 -11.58
N GLN A 660 -27.49 42.34 -10.77
CA GLN A 660 -27.44 42.46 -9.32
C GLN A 660 -26.08 42.01 -8.77
N GLU A 661 -25.41 42.91 -8.06
CA GLU A 661 -24.12 42.64 -7.44
C GLU A 661 -24.24 41.53 -6.37
N GLY A 662 -23.28 40.59 -6.34
CA GLY A 662 -23.26 39.46 -5.41
C GLY A 662 -24.04 38.20 -5.83
N VAL A 663 -24.71 38.21 -7.00
CA VAL A 663 -25.37 37.01 -7.56
C VAL A 663 -24.46 36.36 -8.60
N VAL A 664 -24.07 35.10 -8.37
CA VAL A 664 -23.31 34.31 -9.33
C VAL A 664 -24.28 33.58 -10.25
N VAL A 665 -24.31 33.99 -11.52
CA VAL A 665 -25.20 33.44 -12.55
C VAL A 665 -24.42 32.55 -13.50
N LYS A 666 -24.97 31.38 -13.84
CA LYS A 666 -24.38 30.49 -14.84
C LYS A 666 -25.44 29.66 -15.57
N THR A 667 -25.23 29.48 -16.87
CA THR A 667 -26.04 28.58 -17.71
C THR A 667 -25.45 27.18 -17.75
N TRP A 668 -26.31 26.19 -17.63
CA TRP A 668 -25.97 24.77 -17.53
C TRP A 668 -26.79 23.94 -18.52
N LYS A 669 -26.17 22.88 -19.03
CA LYS A 669 -26.90 21.79 -19.68
C LYS A 669 -27.21 20.71 -18.64
N VAL A 670 -28.48 20.57 -18.29
CA VAL A 670 -29.02 19.61 -17.32
C VAL A 670 -29.77 18.55 -18.12
N ASN A 671 -29.06 17.47 -18.46
CA ASN A 671 -29.50 16.44 -19.40
C ASN A 671 -29.84 17.04 -20.78
N ASP A 672 -31.11 17.01 -21.17
CA ASP A 672 -31.67 17.56 -22.40
C ASP A 672 -32.13 19.03 -22.26
N LEU A 673 -32.13 19.59 -21.04
CA LEU A 673 -32.53 20.98 -20.78
C LEU A 673 -31.32 21.93 -20.72
N THR A 674 -31.50 23.13 -21.25
CA THR A 674 -30.59 24.26 -21.00
C THR A 674 -31.24 25.21 -20.01
N VAL A 675 -30.58 25.44 -18.88
CA VAL A 675 -31.14 26.19 -17.74
C VAL A 675 -30.14 27.21 -17.25
N THR A 676 -30.61 28.40 -16.86
CA THR A 676 -29.77 29.39 -16.18
C THR A 676 -30.13 29.40 -14.71
N LEU A 677 -29.10 29.35 -13.86
CA LEU A 677 -29.23 29.35 -12.40
C LEU A 677 -28.47 30.55 -11.84
N GLY A 678 -28.94 31.10 -10.72
CA GLY A 678 -28.26 32.12 -9.94
C GLY A 678 -28.15 31.71 -8.48
N VAL A 679 -26.98 31.91 -7.86
CA VAL A 679 -26.79 31.73 -6.42
C VAL A 679 -26.29 33.01 -5.79
N GLU A 680 -26.89 33.40 -4.69
CA GLU A 680 -26.53 34.59 -3.91
C GLU A 680 -26.30 34.15 -2.46
N ARG A 681 -25.13 34.47 -1.90
CA ARG A 681 -24.88 34.17 -0.49
C ARG A 681 -25.76 35.06 0.39
N VAL A 682 -26.41 34.46 1.38
CA VAL A 682 -27.09 35.18 2.44
C VAL A 682 -26.07 35.44 3.53
N GLY A 683 -25.82 36.73 3.80
CA GLY A 683 -24.92 37.18 4.86
C GLY A 683 -25.41 36.83 6.25
#